data_AF-A0A1H3D748-F1
#
_entry.id   AF-A0A1H3D748-F1
#
_cell.length_a   1.000
_cell.length_b   1.000
_cell.length_c   1.000
_cell.angle_alpha   90.00
_cell.angle_beta   90.00
_cell.angle_gamma   90.00
#
_symmetry.space_group_name_H-M   'P 1'
#
loop_
_entity.id
_entity.type
_entity.pdbx_description
1 polymer ?
#
loop_
_entity_poly.entity_id
_entity_poly.type
_entity_poly.pdbx_seq_one_letter_code
_entity_poly.pdbx_strand_id
1 'polypeptide(L)'
;MNAIHTNLAALTSQQHQRQALSEGRTAMERLASGMRVNGAQDDAAGLAIGNRMTSQVNGHAQAQHNANDGISLLQTAEGALSQVNDRLQRVRELTVQGLNGTLNLDDSDAIQAEINANLKEIDRIAESAEFNGIPLLDGKAGDIDLQTGTNDGEQLGVDMSGPGFSVESLGLEDFTVAGLEGDVSRRDQLIGRALDIHVDAPNTTMDFDVPTSNTPTLRNMAQGSGDGPYGYYVSAEEGGEPVFYDASVTATHETATDQSTVNISTERLYRTVDEIPESTGGTSTELLDSNGNTISGDLVQSDDGRYLIASTDGEGETRYLEAELRFEAGSGSLTAQAIDDQPMIAGGVSPVNTLAGADVTDPDVSVSYYHSDNSHLSPSGQGVVEADGFQYIESGSTPAYYRVDESRTGAITHGDGTTTVNVHADDDIPLRDGNIASTTDIDRTPRLDLPDDTSEIDFRDSDDNALASGDVRLMQREDDDHYMIEVDEGGGVYSYYEAQVDVVRDADDTSFTVSAQNDDATTFDPTQHEVETVNGTSTVTIDPRNVEVNYTDSHGDDHQDVLRQGGDGNYYFDLPDSSSDYGNYKVANLVDTEDNDILIKTINGNNEVIIYHPADLNTTYNVNVRTDANGFDNDDSVSDGTPHTVIDITEDAREIRLKQPKNPLTALDQAIGMVDSKRSHLGALENRLNSVAESSETAETQLSSARSRIMDADYAAETANLTKSQILQQAGNSMLAQANQLPQNALSLLG
;
A
#
# COMPACT_ATOMS: atom_id res chain seq x y z
N MET A 1 -94.98 76.86 53.27
CA MET A 1 -95.28 75.47 52.85
C MET A 1 -94.02 74.67 52.47
N ASN A 2 -92.96 75.23 51.88
CA ASN A 2 -91.81 74.45 51.37
C ASN A 2 -91.18 73.44 52.35
N ALA A 3 -91.14 73.72 53.65
CA ALA A 3 -90.64 72.79 54.67
C ALA A 3 -91.53 71.53 54.91
N ILE A 4 -92.75 71.50 54.37
CA ILE A 4 -93.71 70.40 54.53
C ILE A 4 -93.68 69.47 53.30
N HIS A 5 -93.45 70.00 52.10
CA HIS A 5 -93.36 69.19 50.86
C HIS A 5 -91.98 68.53 50.65
N THR A 6 -90.93 69.01 51.32
CA THR A 6 -89.58 68.43 51.22
C THR A 6 -88.96 68.33 52.60
N ASN A 7 -89.04 67.13 53.21
CA ASN A 7 -88.39 66.85 54.49
C ASN A 7 -86.87 66.70 54.28
N LEU A 8 -86.15 67.83 54.30
CA LEU A 8 -84.71 67.86 54.07
C LEU A 8 -83.93 67.00 55.07
N ALA A 9 -84.37 66.91 56.34
CA ALA A 9 -83.71 66.10 57.36
C ALA A 9 -83.88 64.59 57.12
N ALA A 10 -85.04 64.14 56.67
CA ALA A 10 -85.21 62.75 56.24
C ALA A 10 -84.47 62.47 54.92
N LEU A 11 -84.38 63.45 54.02
CA LEU A 11 -83.66 63.30 52.74
C LEU A 11 -82.14 63.14 52.96
N THR A 12 -81.52 63.97 53.81
CA THR A 12 -80.10 63.82 54.15
C THR A 12 -79.86 62.57 54.98
N SER A 13 -80.74 62.22 55.93
CA SER A 13 -80.63 60.96 56.67
C SER A 13 -80.75 59.74 55.75
N GLN A 14 -81.61 59.78 54.73
CA GLN A 14 -81.71 58.72 53.72
C GLN A 14 -80.47 58.68 52.80
N GLN A 15 -79.88 59.83 52.47
CA GLN A 15 -78.64 59.91 51.70
C GLN A 15 -77.47 59.28 52.47
N HIS A 16 -77.27 59.65 53.74
CA HIS A 16 -76.26 59.04 54.59
C HIS A 16 -76.52 57.54 54.84
N GLN A 17 -77.79 57.12 54.95
CA GLN A 17 -78.13 55.71 55.05
C GLN A 17 -77.79 54.93 53.78
N ARG A 18 -78.09 55.48 52.58
CA ARG A 18 -77.68 54.86 51.30
C ARG A 18 -76.16 54.76 51.17
N GLN A 19 -75.44 55.80 51.61
CA GLN A 19 -73.98 55.80 51.64
C GLN A 19 -73.44 54.70 52.58
N ALA A 20 -73.92 54.63 53.83
CA ALA A 20 -73.52 53.58 54.79
C ALA A 20 -73.88 52.16 54.31
N LEU A 21 -75.00 51.99 53.61
CA LEU A 21 -75.37 50.73 52.96
C LEU A 21 -74.45 50.36 51.78
N SER A 22 -73.82 51.35 51.14
CA SER A 22 -72.81 51.12 50.09
C SER A 22 -71.45 50.80 50.70
N GLU A 23 -70.96 51.62 51.64
CA GLU A 23 -69.72 51.41 52.39
C GLU A 23 -69.71 50.01 53.06
N GLY A 24 -70.82 49.63 53.71
CA GLY A 24 -70.97 48.31 54.33
C GLY A 24 -71.04 47.13 53.36
N ARG A 25 -71.49 47.33 52.11
CA ARG A 25 -71.46 46.28 51.07
C ARG A 25 -70.06 46.05 50.56
N THR A 26 -69.36 47.12 50.18
CA THR A 26 -67.95 47.06 49.75
C THR A 26 -67.08 46.44 50.85
N ALA A 27 -67.33 46.78 52.12
CA ALA A 27 -66.62 46.16 53.24
C ALA A 27 -66.89 44.64 53.36
N MET A 28 -68.14 44.18 53.21
CA MET A 28 -68.44 42.73 53.18
C MET A 28 -67.82 42.03 51.97
N GLU A 29 -67.84 42.66 50.80
CA GLU A 29 -67.28 42.13 49.54
C GLU A 29 -65.75 41.94 49.64
N ARG A 30 -65.05 42.91 50.23
CA ARG A 30 -63.60 42.85 50.48
C ARG A 30 -63.22 41.87 51.60
N LEU A 31 -64.02 41.78 52.67
CA LEU A 31 -63.83 40.75 53.71
C LEU A 31 -64.08 39.33 53.19
N ALA A 32 -65.06 39.14 52.30
CA ALA A 32 -65.40 37.83 51.73
C ALA A 32 -64.43 37.35 50.64
N SER A 33 -63.83 38.28 49.88
CA SER A 33 -62.80 38.00 48.87
C SER A 33 -61.38 37.96 49.45
N GLY A 34 -61.16 38.58 50.61
CA GLY A 34 -59.82 38.87 51.15
C GLY A 34 -59.08 39.99 50.42
N MET A 35 -59.67 40.60 49.38
CA MET A 35 -59.02 41.59 48.52
C MET A 35 -59.61 42.99 48.68
N ARG A 36 -58.75 44.01 48.81
CA ARG A 36 -59.08 45.45 48.77
C ARG A 36 -59.56 45.91 47.39
N VAL A 37 -59.03 45.30 46.32
CA VAL A 37 -59.31 45.68 44.93
C VAL A 37 -59.92 44.49 44.21
N ASN A 38 -61.25 44.47 44.07
CA ASN A 38 -61.97 43.39 43.38
C ASN A 38 -62.28 43.73 41.91
N GLY A 39 -62.39 45.03 41.57
CA GLY A 39 -62.60 45.45 40.20
C GLY A 39 -61.95 46.80 39.86
N ALA A 40 -61.92 47.13 38.57
CA ALA A 40 -61.37 48.40 38.07
C ALA A 40 -62.13 49.64 38.59
N GLN A 41 -63.32 49.45 39.16
CA GLN A 41 -64.10 50.48 39.87
C GLN A 41 -63.54 50.83 41.27
N ASP A 42 -62.78 49.93 41.90
CA ASP A 42 -62.10 50.19 43.19
C ASP A 42 -60.82 50.99 42.96
N ASP A 43 -59.94 50.46 42.08
CA ASP A 43 -58.59 50.95 41.84
C ASP A 43 -58.08 50.38 40.50
N ALA A 44 -58.39 51.03 39.38
CA ALA A 44 -57.98 50.58 38.05
C ALA A 44 -56.44 50.47 37.90
N ALA A 45 -55.68 51.33 38.57
CA ALA A 45 -54.22 51.31 38.54
C ALA A 45 -53.67 50.17 39.42
N GLY A 46 -54.19 50.01 40.63
CA GLY A 46 -53.87 48.91 41.54
C GLY A 46 -54.15 47.55 40.90
N LEU A 47 -55.31 47.38 40.25
CA LEU A 47 -55.64 46.15 39.52
C LEU A 47 -54.68 45.91 38.33
N ALA A 48 -54.34 46.94 37.55
CA ALA A 48 -53.40 46.82 36.43
C ALA A 48 -51.93 46.59 36.87
N ILE A 49 -51.58 46.92 38.11
CA ILE A 49 -50.30 46.55 38.73
C ILE A 49 -50.38 45.11 39.28
N GLY A 50 -51.43 44.78 40.04
CA GLY A 50 -51.64 43.45 40.62
C GLY A 50 -51.75 42.34 39.58
N ASN A 51 -52.38 42.60 38.43
CA ASN A 51 -52.43 41.64 37.32
C ASN A 51 -51.04 41.41 36.69
N ARG A 52 -50.21 42.44 36.54
CA ARG A 52 -48.82 42.28 36.07
C ARG A 52 -47.95 41.57 37.10
N MET A 53 -48.08 41.88 38.38
CA MET A 53 -47.39 41.14 39.45
C MET A 53 -47.82 39.68 39.50
N THR A 54 -49.10 39.37 39.27
CA THR A 54 -49.57 37.97 39.13
C THR A 54 -48.96 37.29 37.91
N SER A 55 -48.86 37.99 36.77
CA SER A 55 -48.20 37.46 35.57
C SER A 55 -46.71 37.20 35.78
N GLN A 56 -46.01 38.06 36.52
CA GLN A 56 -44.60 37.89 36.84
C GLN A 56 -44.37 36.79 37.89
N VAL A 57 -45.23 36.68 38.91
CA VAL A 57 -45.24 35.56 39.87
C VAL A 57 -45.38 34.22 39.13
N ASN A 58 -46.39 34.09 38.26
CA ASN A 58 -46.59 32.88 37.47
C ASN A 58 -45.41 32.61 36.52
N GLY A 59 -44.80 33.65 35.95
CA GLY A 59 -43.62 33.55 35.10
C GLY A 59 -42.38 33.06 35.87
N HIS A 60 -42.11 33.60 37.06
CA HIS A 60 -40.99 33.14 37.92
C HIS A 60 -41.20 31.72 38.43
N ALA A 61 -42.43 31.33 38.78
CA ALA A 61 -42.73 29.95 39.14
C ALA A 61 -42.48 28.99 37.96
N GLN A 62 -42.89 29.35 36.73
CA GLN A 62 -42.58 28.54 35.54
C GLN A 62 -41.07 28.52 35.24
N ALA A 63 -40.36 29.64 35.40
CA ALA A 63 -38.91 29.69 35.24
C ALA A 63 -38.18 28.83 36.27
N GLN A 64 -38.66 28.76 37.51
CA GLN A 64 -38.15 27.85 38.54
C GLN A 64 -38.40 26.38 38.16
N HIS A 65 -39.58 26.04 37.62
CA HIS A 65 -39.84 24.70 37.09
C HIS A 65 -38.89 24.36 35.93
N ASN A 66 -38.79 25.22 34.91
CA ASN A 66 -37.88 25.04 33.77
C ASN A 66 -36.41 24.87 34.22
N ALA A 67 -35.98 25.60 35.25
CA ALA A 67 -34.63 25.47 35.81
C ALA A 67 -34.42 24.11 36.52
N ASN A 68 -35.42 23.61 37.25
CA ASN A 68 -35.38 22.29 37.87
C ASN A 68 -35.42 21.15 36.84
N ASP A 69 -36.19 21.31 35.76
CA ASP A 69 -36.21 20.36 34.63
C ASP A 69 -34.84 20.35 33.93
N GLY A 70 -34.22 21.52 33.75
CA GLY A 70 -32.84 21.65 33.23
C GLY A 70 -31.78 21.04 34.15
N ILE A 71 -31.90 21.21 35.47
CA ILE A 71 -31.03 20.51 36.45
C ILE A 71 -31.20 19.00 36.32
N SER A 72 -32.43 18.51 36.15
CA SER A 72 -32.72 17.08 35.98
C SER A 72 -32.10 16.51 34.69
N LEU A 73 -32.14 17.29 33.59
CA LEU A 73 -31.47 16.96 32.33
C LEU A 73 -29.95 16.89 32.50
N LEU A 74 -29.33 17.92 33.10
CA LEU A 74 -27.89 17.97 33.35
C LEU A 74 -27.41 16.84 34.27
N GLN A 75 -28.17 16.51 35.33
CA GLN A 75 -27.86 15.39 36.22
C GLN A 75 -27.99 14.03 35.52
N THR A 76 -28.90 13.90 34.54
CA THR A 76 -29.02 12.69 33.71
C THR A 76 -27.79 12.54 32.79
N ALA A 77 -27.39 13.62 32.12
CA ALA A 77 -26.19 13.65 31.28
C ALA A 77 -24.89 13.42 32.08
N GLU A 78 -24.73 14.07 33.24
CA GLU A 78 -23.59 13.86 34.16
C GLU A 78 -23.54 12.43 34.71
N GLY A 79 -24.70 11.85 35.05
CA GLY A 79 -24.79 10.45 35.50
C GLY A 79 -24.39 9.44 34.42
N ALA A 80 -24.70 9.73 33.15
CA ALA A 80 -24.24 8.93 32.01
C ALA A 80 -22.73 9.15 31.72
N LEU A 81 -22.26 10.40 31.69
CA LEU A 81 -20.84 10.73 31.51
C LEU A 81 -19.96 10.18 32.63
N SER A 82 -20.43 10.10 33.87
CA SER A 82 -19.69 9.46 34.96
C SER A 82 -19.52 7.96 34.72
N GLN A 83 -20.54 7.28 34.20
CA GLN A 83 -20.41 5.86 33.84
C GLN A 83 -19.46 5.67 32.65
N VAL A 84 -19.51 6.54 31.62
CA VAL A 84 -18.51 6.55 30.53
C VAL A 84 -17.09 6.76 31.09
N ASN A 85 -16.92 7.68 32.04
CA ASN A 85 -15.63 7.93 32.70
C ASN A 85 -15.13 6.69 33.47
N ASP A 86 -16.00 6.03 34.24
CA ASP A 86 -15.67 4.79 34.96
C ASP A 86 -15.28 3.66 33.99
N ARG A 87 -15.94 3.55 32.82
CA ARG A 87 -15.57 2.60 31.75
C ARG A 87 -14.23 2.93 31.11
N LEU A 88 -13.97 4.19 30.78
CA LEU A 88 -12.67 4.62 30.24
C LEU A 88 -11.53 4.39 31.25
N GLN A 89 -11.77 4.62 32.54
CA GLN A 89 -10.81 4.27 33.59
C GLN A 89 -10.57 2.75 33.63
N ARG A 90 -11.60 1.91 33.50
CA ARG A 90 -11.43 0.45 33.43
C ARG A 90 -10.66 0.00 32.18
N VAL A 91 -10.96 0.56 31.00
CA VAL A 91 -10.18 0.32 29.77
C VAL A 91 -8.72 0.75 29.96
N ARG A 92 -8.45 1.84 30.71
CA ARG A 92 -7.10 2.29 31.04
C ARG A 92 -6.36 1.36 32.00
N GLU A 93 -7.03 0.79 33.02
CA GLU A 93 -6.45 -0.27 33.86
C GLU A 93 -6.05 -1.48 33.01
N LEU A 94 -6.97 -1.95 32.17
CA LEU A 94 -6.76 -3.09 31.28
C LEU A 94 -5.65 -2.82 30.25
N THR A 95 -5.53 -1.60 29.75
CA THR A 95 -4.42 -1.17 28.87
C THR A 95 -3.07 -1.25 29.57
N VAL A 96 -2.98 -0.78 30.82
CA VAL A 96 -1.74 -0.91 31.63
C VAL A 96 -1.41 -2.39 31.91
N GLN A 97 -2.42 -3.25 32.03
CA GLN A 97 -2.24 -4.70 32.18
C GLN A 97 -1.76 -5.36 30.87
N GLY A 98 -2.43 -5.11 29.74
CA GLY A 98 -2.13 -5.71 28.44
C GLY A 98 -0.79 -5.27 27.83
N LEU A 99 -0.31 -4.07 28.16
CA LEU A 99 1.03 -3.60 27.77
C LEU A 99 2.18 -4.32 28.51
N ASN A 100 1.89 -5.21 29.47
CA ASN A 100 2.91 -5.94 30.21
C ASN A 100 3.37 -7.21 29.45
N GLY A 101 4.56 -7.15 28.85
CA GLY A 101 5.20 -8.27 28.13
C GLY A 101 5.60 -9.51 28.95
N THR A 102 5.01 -9.73 30.14
CA THR A 102 5.05 -11.02 30.85
C THR A 102 3.80 -11.87 30.64
N LEU A 103 2.79 -11.36 29.92
CA LEU A 103 1.58 -12.10 29.57
C LEU A 103 1.80 -13.02 28.36
N ASN A 104 0.94 -14.03 28.21
CA ASN A 104 0.83 -14.81 26.98
C ASN A 104 -0.28 -14.24 26.07
N LEU A 105 -0.54 -14.89 24.92
CA LEU A 105 -1.56 -14.44 23.97
C LEU A 105 -2.97 -14.61 24.56
N ASP A 106 -3.31 -15.78 25.10
CA ASP A 106 -4.60 -16.08 25.74
C ASP A 106 -4.98 -15.07 26.85
N ASP A 107 -4.01 -14.70 27.69
CA ASP A 107 -4.15 -13.66 28.72
C ASP A 107 -4.43 -12.28 28.10
N SER A 108 -3.80 -11.99 26.95
CA SER A 108 -3.95 -10.73 26.22
C SER A 108 -5.30 -10.64 25.49
N ASP A 109 -5.81 -11.76 24.97
CA ASP A 109 -7.15 -11.87 24.40
C ASP A 109 -8.23 -11.64 25.45
N ALA A 110 -8.10 -12.26 26.62
CA ALA A 110 -9.03 -12.04 27.73
C ALA A 110 -9.07 -10.56 28.17
N ILE A 111 -7.93 -9.86 28.11
CA ILE A 111 -7.86 -8.41 28.38
C ILE A 111 -8.50 -7.59 27.25
N GLN A 112 -8.21 -7.90 25.98
CA GLN A 112 -8.76 -7.16 24.84
C GLN A 112 -10.29 -7.37 24.73
N ALA A 113 -10.80 -8.56 25.03
CA ALA A 113 -12.23 -8.82 25.12
C ALA A 113 -12.89 -8.00 26.25
N GLU A 114 -12.26 -7.89 27.43
CA GLU A 114 -12.79 -7.01 28.49
C GLU A 114 -12.71 -5.52 28.10
N ILE A 115 -11.69 -5.09 27.36
CA ILE A 115 -11.60 -3.74 26.79
C ILE A 115 -12.76 -3.48 25.84
N ASN A 116 -12.95 -4.35 24.84
CA ASN A 116 -13.99 -4.23 23.82
C ASN A 116 -15.40 -4.25 24.43
N ALA A 117 -15.63 -5.08 25.46
CA ALA A 117 -16.88 -5.09 26.21
C ALA A 117 -17.14 -3.78 26.97
N ASN A 118 -16.11 -3.11 27.51
CA ASN A 118 -16.26 -1.80 28.15
C ASN A 118 -16.43 -0.65 27.13
N LEU A 119 -15.79 -0.73 25.95
CA LEU A 119 -15.99 0.21 24.84
C LEU A 119 -17.44 0.13 24.32
N LYS A 120 -17.94 -1.08 24.04
CA LYS A 120 -19.34 -1.29 23.61
C LYS A 120 -20.37 -0.81 24.63
N GLU A 121 -20.05 -0.90 25.92
CA GLU A 121 -20.88 -0.36 27.00
C GLU A 121 -20.83 1.18 27.05
N ILE A 122 -19.74 1.83 26.63
CA ILE A 122 -19.69 3.30 26.43
C ILE A 122 -20.65 3.72 25.33
N ASP A 123 -20.62 3.08 24.15
CA ASP A 123 -21.56 3.36 23.06
C ASP A 123 -23.00 3.17 23.52
N ARG A 124 -23.31 2.04 24.16
CA ARG A 124 -24.64 1.77 24.69
C ARG A 124 -25.09 2.82 25.71
N ILE A 125 -24.19 3.37 26.53
CA ILE A 125 -24.50 4.47 27.46
C ILE A 125 -24.73 5.78 26.69
N ALA A 126 -23.91 6.09 25.68
CA ALA A 126 -24.06 7.30 24.87
C ALA A 126 -25.38 7.32 24.07
N GLU A 127 -25.78 6.18 23.49
CA GLU A 127 -27.04 6.00 22.76
C GLU A 127 -28.27 6.02 23.67
N SER A 128 -28.20 5.39 24.86
CA SER A 128 -29.36 5.26 25.77
C SER A 128 -29.53 6.40 26.78
N ALA A 129 -28.61 7.37 26.80
CA ALA A 129 -28.71 8.56 27.63
C ALA A 129 -29.69 9.58 27.02
N GLU A 130 -31.00 9.39 27.23
CA GLU A 130 -32.05 10.33 26.84
C GLU A 130 -32.72 11.04 28.03
N PHE A 131 -33.25 12.25 27.79
CA PHE A 131 -34.19 12.94 28.68
C PHE A 131 -35.42 13.40 27.90
N ASN A 132 -36.60 12.85 28.23
CA ASN A 132 -37.86 13.11 27.52
C ASN A 132 -37.81 12.88 25.99
N GLY A 133 -37.01 11.93 25.52
CA GLY A 133 -36.83 11.66 24.08
C GLY A 133 -35.77 12.54 23.39
N ILE A 134 -35.03 13.37 24.13
CA ILE A 134 -33.88 14.11 23.64
C ILE A 134 -32.62 13.31 23.99
N PRO A 135 -31.82 12.82 23.01
CA PRO A 135 -30.55 12.17 23.30
C PRO A 135 -29.52 13.19 23.80
N LEU A 136 -28.72 12.83 24.81
CA LEU A 136 -27.86 13.79 25.52
C LEU A 136 -26.39 13.69 25.10
N LEU A 137 -25.94 12.52 24.65
CA LEU A 137 -24.51 12.20 24.44
C LEU A 137 -24.14 11.82 23.01
N ASP A 138 -25.11 11.70 22.09
CA ASP A 138 -24.87 11.33 20.70
C ASP A 138 -24.49 12.51 19.78
N GLY A 139 -24.42 13.72 20.35
CA GLY A 139 -24.08 14.96 19.63
C GLY A 139 -25.18 15.54 18.74
N LYS A 140 -26.35 14.89 18.62
CA LYS A 140 -27.40 15.28 17.67
C LYS A 140 -28.44 16.26 18.22
N ALA A 141 -28.50 16.47 19.53
CA ALA A 141 -29.47 17.37 20.15
C ALA A 141 -29.19 18.87 19.92
N GLY A 142 -27.93 19.26 19.72
CA GLY A 142 -27.56 20.67 19.51
C GLY A 142 -27.67 21.51 20.79
N ASP A 143 -28.00 22.80 20.68
CA ASP A 143 -28.18 23.69 21.84
C ASP A 143 -29.62 23.66 22.36
N ILE A 144 -29.79 23.47 23.67
CA ILE A 144 -31.09 23.36 24.34
C ILE A 144 -31.35 24.64 25.16
N ASP A 145 -32.07 25.60 24.56
CA ASP A 145 -32.45 26.87 25.20
C ASP A 145 -33.47 26.70 26.34
N LEU A 146 -33.01 26.77 27.60
CA LEU A 146 -33.87 26.77 28.78
C LEU A 146 -34.38 28.20 29.07
N GLN A 147 -35.69 28.44 28.89
CA GLN A 147 -36.35 29.70 29.29
C GLN A 147 -36.32 29.85 30.82
N THR A 148 -35.40 30.66 31.31
CA THR A 148 -35.03 30.79 32.73
C THR A 148 -35.44 32.13 33.34
N GLY A 149 -36.03 33.03 32.57
CA GLY A 149 -36.65 34.27 33.04
C GLY A 149 -38.11 34.46 32.59
N THR A 150 -38.62 35.67 32.81
CA THR A 150 -40.02 36.05 32.59
C THR A 150 -40.27 36.79 31.27
N ASN A 151 -39.21 37.21 30.58
CA ASN A 151 -39.26 37.90 29.29
C ASN A 151 -38.61 37.05 28.19
N ASP A 152 -39.03 37.27 26.95
CA ASP A 152 -38.50 36.58 25.77
C ASP A 152 -36.98 36.78 25.66
N GLY A 153 -36.22 35.69 25.48
CA GLY A 153 -34.75 35.71 25.39
C GLY A 153 -34.02 35.72 26.74
N GLU A 154 -34.72 35.67 27.88
CA GLU A 154 -34.11 35.36 29.19
C GLU A 154 -33.87 33.84 29.31
N GLN A 155 -32.92 33.35 28.50
CA GLN A 155 -32.64 31.93 28.30
C GLN A 155 -31.22 31.54 28.75
N LEU A 156 -31.04 30.24 29.05
CA LEU A 156 -29.75 29.61 29.26
C LEU A 156 -29.62 28.43 28.29
N GLY A 157 -28.81 28.59 27.24
CA GLY A 157 -28.42 27.50 26.36
C GLY A 157 -27.63 26.41 27.09
N VAL A 158 -27.80 25.19 26.63
CA VAL A 158 -27.21 23.95 27.16
C VAL A 158 -26.72 23.16 25.95
N ASP A 159 -25.46 23.39 25.61
CA ASP A 159 -24.80 22.86 24.42
C ASP A 159 -24.59 21.33 24.51
N MET A 160 -25.41 20.58 23.78
CA MET A 160 -25.31 19.14 23.50
C MET A 160 -24.97 18.87 22.02
N SER A 161 -24.23 19.78 21.37
CA SER A 161 -23.71 19.57 20.02
C SER A 161 -22.52 18.59 19.99
N GLY A 162 -22.17 18.15 18.77
CA GLY A 162 -21.16 17.13 18.51
C GLY A 162 -19.71 17.47 18.94
N PRO A 163 -18.80 16.48 18.94
CA PRO A 163 -18.94 15.17 18.28
C PRO A 163 -19.76 14.13 19.07
N GLY A 164 -20.09 14.37 20.34
CA GLY A 164 -20.71 13.36 21.21
C GLY A 164 -19.68 12.52 21.97
N PHE A 165 -20.11 11.37 22.51
CA PHE A 165 -19.32 10.53 23.43
C PHE A 165 -19.41 9.03 23.13
N SER A 166 -19.68 8.64 21.88
CA SER A 166 -19.42 7.27 21.39
C SER A 166 -17.91 6.99 21.33
N VAL A 167 -17.55 5.72 21.17
CA VAL A 167 -16.18 5.24 20.97
C VAL A 167 -15.52 5.90 19.75
N GLU A 168 -16.26 6.09 18.66
CA GLU A 168 -15.87 6.88 17.49
C GLU A 168 -15.56 8.33 17.86
N SER A 169 -16.51 9.04 18.51
CA SER A 169 -16.38 10.45 18.89
C SER A 169 -15.27 10.71 19.92
N LEU A 170 -14.84 9.68 20.65
CA LEU A 170 -13.73 9.70 21.60
C LEU A 170 -12.37 9.35 20.96
N GLY A 171 -12.33 8.99 19.67
CA GLY A 171 -11.11 8.58 18.98
C GLY A 171 -10.58 7.21 19.41
N LEU A 172 -11.48 6.29 19.77
CA LEU A 172 -11.19 4.95 20.28
C LEU A 172 -11.76 3.83 19.38
N GLU A 173 -12.17 4.15 18.15
CA GLU A 173 -12.43 3.13 17.12
C GLU A 173 -11.18 2.25 16.95
N ASP A 174 -11.38 0.94 16.85
CA ASP A 174 -10.32 -0.08 16.64
C ASP A 174 -9.16 -0.08 17.65
N PHE A 175 -9.42 0.41 18.86
CA PHE A 175 -8.43 0.47 19.95
C PHE A 175 -7.91 -0.92 20.38
N THR A 176 -6.62 -1.20 20.15
CA THR A 176 -5.92 -2.43 20.57
C THR A 176 -4.65 -2.16 21.37
N VAL A 177 -4.39 -2.98 22.39
CA VAL A 177 -3.28 -2.78 23.34
C VAL A 177 -2.13 -3.77 23.22
N ALA A 178 -2.32 -4.86 22.47
CA ALA A 178 -1.36 -5.96 22.32
C ALA A 178 -1.15 -6.29 20.83
N GLY A 179 0.10 -6.52 20.44
CA GLY A 179 0.47 -6.72 19.04
C GLY A 179 1.85 -6.18 18.65
N LEU A 180 2.12 -6.18 17.34
CA LEU A 180 3.22 -5.45 16.71
C LEU A 180 2.86 -3.95 16.61
N GLU A 181 3.82 -3.10 16.21
CA GLU A 181 3.54 -1.70 15.87
C GLU A 181 3.10 -1.61 14.40
N GLY A 182 2.10 -0.78 14.13
CA GLY A 182 1.59 -0.49 12.78
C GLY A 182 0.25 0.23 12.89
N ASP A 183 0.09 1.33 12.16
CA ASP A 183 -1.25 1.91 11.95
C ASP A 183 -1.91 1.23 10.74
N VAL A 184 -3.25 1.09 10.77
CA VAL A 184 -4.03 0.60 9.62
C VAL A 184 -5.06 1.63 9.14
N SER A 185 -5.45 1.51 7.88
CA SER A 185 -6.52 2.29 7.23
C SER A 185 -7.50 1.36 6.49
N ARG A 186 -8.77 1.75 6.34
CA ARG A 186 -9.77 0.96 5.58
C ARG A 186 -9.39 0.89 4.10
N ARG A 187 -9.47 -0.28 3.47
CA ARG A 187 -9.18 -0.47 2.03
C ARG A 187 -10.46 -0.64 1.21
N ASP A 188 -10.81 0.39 0.43
CA ASP A 188 -12.03 0.41 -0.39
C ASP A 188 -11.85 -0.15 -1.81
N GLN A 189 -10.60 -0.33 -2.28
CA GLN A 189 -10.27 -0.90 -3.59
C GLN A 189 -9.07 -1.83 -3.49
N LEU A 190 -9.20 -3.06 -3.99
CA LEU A 190 -8.09 -4.02 -4.05
C LEU A 190 -7.25 -3.79 -5.31
N ILE A 191 -5.96 -4.15 -5.23
CA ILE A 191 -5.04 -4.20 -6.38
C ILE A 191 -4.47 -5.62 -6.47
N GLY A 192 -4.57 -6.26 -7.63
CA GLY A 192 -4.14 -7.64 -7.86
C GLY A 192 -3.35 -7.85 -9.15
N ARG A 193 -2.97 -9.09 -9.48
CA ARG A 193 -2.58 -9.47 -10.84
C ARG A 193 -3.78 -10.01 -11.58
N ALA A 194 -3.94 -9.69 -12.86
CA ALA A 194 -4.75 -10.50 -13.72
C ALA A 194 -4.00 -11.78 -14.07
N LEU A 195 -4.75 -12.87 -14.16
CA LEU A 195 -4.35 -14.07 -14.87
C LEU A 195 -5.40 -14.34 -15.96
N ASP A 196 -4.93 -14.95 -17.04
CA ASP A 196 -5.75 -15.41 -18.17
C ASP A 196 -6.56 -14.31 -18.90
N ILE A 197 -6.03 -13.07 -19.04
CA ILE A 197 -6.72 -12.01 -19.81
C ILE A 197 -6.87 -12.46 -21.27
N HIS A 198 -8.12 -12.51 -21.75
CA HIS A 198 -8.44 -12.88 -23.13
C HIS A 198 -8.09 -11.74 -24.11
N VAL A 199 -7.32 -12.04 -25.16
CA VAL A 199 -6.77 -11.01 -26.08
C VAL A 199 -7.78 -10.50 -27.11
N ASP A 200 -8.67 -11.37 -27.57
CA ASP A 200 -9.66 -11.09 -28.63
C ASP A 200 -10.98 -10.50 -28.09
N ALA A 201 -11.06 -10.25 -26.78
CA ALA A 201 -12.26 -9.72 -26.14
C ALA A 201 -12.57 -8.28 -26.59
N PRO A 202 -13.85 -7.89 -26.76
CA PRO A 202 -14.24 -6.60 -27.32
C PRO A 202 -13.93 -5.37 -26.42
N ASN A 203 -13.46 -5.62 -25.21
CA ASN A 203 -13.02 -4.68 -24.19
C ASN A 203 -11.50 -4.73 -23.92
N THR A 204 -10.77 -5.66 -24.54
CA THR A 204 -9.30 -5.72 -24.52
C THR A 204 -8.72 -4.83 -25.61
N THR A 205 -7.79 -3.96 -25.23
CA THR A 205 -6.95 -3.20 -26.16
C THR A 205 -5.55 -3.80 -26.15
N MET A 206 -5.10 -4.31 -27.30
CA MET A 206 -3.74 -4.79 -27.50
C MET A 206 -2.88 -3.63 -28.05
N ASP A 207 -1.76 -3.33 -27.39
CA ASP A 207 -0.75 -2.38 -27.84
C ASP A 207 0.59 -3.12 -28.02
N PHE A 208 1.29 -2.85 -29.12
CA PHE A 208 2.50 -3.59 -29.55
C PHE A 208 3.60 -2.59 -29.93
N ASP A 209 4.75 -2.63 -29.27
CA ASP A 209 5.90 -1.74 -29.57
C ASP A 209 6.74 -2.25 -30.76
N VAL A 210 6.06 -2.66 -31.84
CA VAL A 210 6.65 -3.33 -33.01
C VAL A 210 6.63 -2.42 -34.24
N PRO A 211 7.79 -2.04 -34.82
CA PRO A 211 7.88 -1.03 -35.88
C PRO A 211 7.65 -1.59 -37.30
N THR A 212 6.50 -2.23 -37.57
CA THR A 212 6.20 -2.84 -38.89
C THR A 212 4.88 -2.36 -39.52
N SER A 213 4.58 -2.82 -40.76
CA SER A 213 3.44 -2.37 -41.57
C SER A 213 2.19 -3.25 -41.50
N ASN A 214 2.28 -4.41 -40.85
CA ASN A 214 1.18 -5.39 -40.75
C ASN A 214 0.62 -5.39 -39.32
N THR A 215 -0.50 -6.10 -39.10
CA THR A 215 -1.00 -6.36 -37.74
C THR A 215 -0.15 -7.46 -37.08
N PRO A 216 0.62 -7.17 -36.02
CA PRO A 216 1.37 -8.20 -35.29
C PRO A 216 0.41 -9.20 -34.61
N THR A 217 0.87 -10.44 -34.45
CA THR A 217 0.17 -11.47 -33.68
C THR A 217 1.05 -12.00 -32.56
N LEU A 218 0.51 -12.03 -31.33
CA LEU A 218 1.16 -12.64 -30.17
C LEU A 218 0.97 -14.17 -30.22
N ARG A 219 2.06 -14.91 -30.01
CA ARG A 219 2.09 -16.38 -30.03
C ARG A 219 2.95 -16.90 -28.87
N ASN A 220 2.88 -18.21 -28.61
CA ASN A 220 3.61 -18.91 -27.54
C ASN A 220 4.32 -20.14 -28.12
N MET A 221 5.56 -20.41 -27.72
CA MET A 221 6.34 -21.55 -28.19
C MET A 221 5.99 -22.82 -27.40
N ALA A 222 5.49 -23.85 -28.09
CA ALA A 222 5.29 -25.16 -27.51
C ALA A 222 6.63 -25.87 -27.25
N GLN A 223 6.68 -26.68 -26.20
CA GLN A 223 7.95 -27.20 -25.69
C GLN A 223 8.33 -28.57 -26.27
N GLY A 224 9.63 -28.74 -26.57
CA GLY A 224 10.28 -30.02 -26.82
C GLY A 224 10.39 -30.91 -25.58
N SER A 225 9.26 -31.43 -25.08
CA SER A 225 9.19 -32.60 -24.19
C SER A 225 9.79 -32.52 -22.75
N GLY A 226 9.79 -31.36 -22.08
CA GLY A 226 10.54 -31.17 -20.82
C GLY A 226 9.93 -30.22 -19.76
N ASP A 227 8.63 -30.34 -19.47
CA ASP A 227 7.87 -29.60 -18.42
C ASP A 227 8.27 -28.12 -18.18
N GLY A 228 8.03 -27.24 -19.16
CA GLY A 228 8.05 -25.79 -18.95
C GLY A 228 7.53 -24.99 -20.16
N PRO A 229 6.73 -23.91 -19.97
CA PRO A 229 6.38 -23.00 -21.06
C PRO A 229 7.59 -22.16 -21.46
N TYR A 230 7.77 -21.95 -22.76
CA TYR A 230 8.69 -20.95 -23.30
C TYR A 230 8.05 -19.54 -23.23
N GLY A 231 8.79 -18.51 -23.66
CA GLY A 231 8.32 -17.13 -23.70
C GLY A 231 7.22 -16.89 -24.74
N TYR A 232 6.55 -15.74 -24.61
CA TYR A 232 5.73 -15.20 -25.69
C TYR A 232 6.64 -14.60 -26.75
N TYR A 233 6.18 -14.60 -28.00
CA TYR A 233 6.85 -13.88 -29.07
C TYR A 233 5.83 -13.19 -29.98
N VAL A 234 6.30 -12.19 -30.73
CA VAL A 234 5.53 -11.56 -31.79
C VAL A 234 6.16 -11.86 -33.14
N SER A 235 5.34 -12.33 -34.08
CA SER A 235 5.71 -12.49 -35.48
C SER A 235 5.30 -11.26 -36.30
N ALA A 236 6.22 -10.70 -37.07
CA ALA A 236 5.96 -9.63 -38.04
C ALA A 236 6.71 -9.89 -39.36
N GLU A 237 6.47 -9.05 -40.38
CA GLU A 237 7.17 -9.12 -41.67
C GLU A 237 8.09 -7.90 -41.84
N GLU A 238 9.37 -8.12 -42.17
CA GLU A 238 10.31 -7.08 -42.59
C GLU A 238 10.95 -7.48 -43.93
N GLY A 239 10.97 -6.57 -44.91
CA GLY A 239 11.48 -6.85 -46.26
C GLY A 239 10.68 -7.85 -47.12
N GLY A 240 9.80 -8.65 -46.50
CA GLY A 240 9.14 -9.82 -47.08
C GLY A 240 9.44 -11.12 -46.32
N GLU A 241 10.36 -11.06 -45.36
CA GLU A 241 10.80 -12.14 -44.49
C GLU A 241 10.09 -12.09 -43.13
N PRO A 242 9.86 -13.24 -42.46
CA PRO A 242 9.39 -13.23 -41.08
C PRO A 242 10.51 -12.75 -40.14
N VAL A 243 10.14 -11.89 -39.18
CA VAL A 243 10.98 -11.50 -38.06
C VAL A 243 10.24 -11.80 -36.77
N PHE A 244 10.93 -12.46 -35.84
CA PHE A 244 10.42 -12.82 -34.53
C PHE A 244 11.06 -11.94 -33.45
N TYR A 245 10.23 -11.50 -32.51
CA TYR A 245 10.65 -10.70 -31.36
C TYR A 245 10.20 -11.40 -30.08
N ASP A 246 11.09 -11.51 -29.09
CA ASP A 246 10.71 -11.93 -27.74
C ASP A 246 9.77 -10.89 -27.14
N ALA A 247 8.73 -11.33 -26.43
CA ALA A 247 7.61 -10.48 -26.07
C ALA A 247 7.39 -10.44 -24.56
N SER A 248 7.86 -9.36 -23.94
CA SER A 248 7.53 -9.04 -22.56
C SER A 248 6.09 -8.49 -22.47
N VAL A 249 5.18 -9.33 -21.95
CA VAL A 249 3.76 -8.99 -21.84
C VAL A 249 3.45 -8.36 -20.49
N THR A 250 2.98 -7.11 -20.53
CA THR A 250 2.36 -6.40 -19.40
C THR A 250 0.87 -6.24 -19.65
N ALA A 251 0.03 -6.28 -18.61
CA ALA A 251 -1.41 -6.09 -18.80
C ALA A 251 -2.08 -5.41 -17.59
N THR A 252 -3.10 -4.60 -17.81
CA THR A 252 -3.91 -4.02 -16.73
C THR A 252 -5.39 -4.18 -17.02
N HIS A 253 -6.18 -4.41 -15.98
CA HIS A 253 -7.63 -4.51 -16.08
C HIS A 253 -8.32 -3.62 -15.02
N GLU A 254 -9.41 -2.97 -15.39
CA GLU A 254 -10.24 -2.14 -14.49
C GLU A 254 -11.66 -2.70 -14.47
N THR A 255 -11.96 -3.45 -13.41
CA THR A 255 -13.28 -4.11 -13.19
C THR A 255 -14.42 -3.10 -13.01
N ALA A 256 -14.14 -1.84 -12.64
CA ALA A 256 -15.15 -0.79 -12.54
C ALA A 256 -15.69 -0.36 -13.92
N THR A 257 -14.86 -0.45 -14.97
CA THR A 257 -15.22 -0.08 -16.34
C THR A 257 -15.30 -1.27 -17.29
N ASP A 258 -14.89 -2.46 -16.84
CA ASP A 258 -14.67 -3.65 -17.66
C ASP A 258 -13.80 -3.33 -18.88
N GLN A 259 -12.55 -2.94 -18.62
CA GLN A 259 -11.57 -2.62 -19.67
C GLN A 259 -10.23 -3.28 -19.37
N SER A 260 -9.69 -3.97 -20.38
CA SER A 260 -8.36 -4.58 -20.35
C SER A 260 -7.42 -3.86 -21.32
N THR A 261 -6.16 -3.65 -20.95
CA THR A 261 -5.11 -3.15 -21.85
C THR A 261 -3.87 -4.01 -21.70
N VAL A 262 -3.43 -4.64 -22.78
CA VAL A 262 -2.26 -5.51 -22.84
C VAL A 262 -1.19 -4.80 -23.67
N ASN A 263 -0.06 -4.44 -23.06
CA ASN A 263 1.06 -3.78 -23.73
C ASN A 263 2.21 -4.78 -23.87
N ILE A 264 2.62 -4.98 -25.12
CA ILE A 264 3.56 -6.01 -25.54
C ILE A 264 4.84 -5.30 -25.99
N SER A 265 5.84 -5.31 -25.13
CA SER A 265 7.16 -4.70 -25.38
C SER A 265 8.11 -5.77 -25.91
N THR A 266 8.74 -5.49 -27.05
CA THR A 266 9.37 -6.51 -27.90
C THR A 266 10.84 -6.23 -28.20
N GLU A 267 11.68 -7.24 -28.06
CA GLU A 267 13.12 -7.21 -28.40
C GLU A 267 13.40 -8.28 -29.49
N ARG A 268 14.26 -7.99 -30.47
CA ARG A 268 14.35 -8.83 -31.68
C ARG A 268 15.20 -10.07 -31.39
N LEU A 269 14.60 -11.27 -31.50
CA LEU A 269 15.28 -12.53 -31.19
C LEU A 269 16.53 -12.73 -32.06
N TYR A 270 16.41 -12.44 -33.35
CA TYR A 270 17.47 -12.62 -34.34
C TYR A 270 17.48 -11.50 -35.38
N ARG A 271 18.66 -10.93 -35.66
CA ARG A 271 18.88 -9.99 -36.76
C ARG A 271 19.37 -10.71 -38.03
N THR A 272 18.97 -10.18 -39.18
CA THR A 272 19.46 -10.60 -40.49
C THR A 272 20.96 -10.32 -40.59
N VAL A 273 21.73 -11.29 -41.11
CA VAL A 273 23.18 -11.13 -41.35
C VAL A 273 23.37 -10.58 -42.76
N ASP A 274 23.00 -9.31 -42.93
CA ASP A 274 23.08 -8.62 -44.23
C ASP A 274 24.52 -8.21 -44.61
N GLU A 275 25.43 -8.11 -43.63
CA GLU A 275 26.85 -7.79 -43.85
C GLU A 275 27.78 -8.66 -42.98
N ILE A 276 28.72 -9.37 -43.59
CA ILE A 276 29.85 -10.00 -42.88
C ILE A 276 30.93 -8.92 -42.66
N PRO A 277 31.45 -8.69 -41.44
CA PRO A 277 32.37 -7.58 -41.16
C PRO A 277 33.64 -7.56 -42.01
N GLU A 278 33.81 -6.52 -42.84
CA GLU A 278 34.99 -6.34 -43.68
C GLU A 278 36.21 -5.83 -42.89
N SER A 279 37.40 -6.35 -43.24
CA SER A 279 38.69 -5.82 -42.78
C SER A 279 39.23 -4.81 -43.80
N THR A 280 38.99 -3.53 -43.55
CA THR A 280 39.29 -2.43 -44.49
C THR A 280 40.52 -1.62 -44.10
N GLY A 281 41.42 -1.41 -45.08
CA GLY A 281 42.55 -0.47 -45.00
C GLY A 281 43.93 -1.10 -45.21
N GLY A 282 44.66 -0.62 -46.23
CA GLY A 282 46.04 -1.05 -46.49
C GLY A 282 47.04 -0.30 -45.60
N THR A 283 47.79 -1.03 -44.77
CA THR A 283 48.69 -0.47 -43.76
C THR A 283 49.89 0.29 -44.33
N SER A 284 50.12 1.48 -43.78
CA SER A 284 51.43 2.15 -43.79
C SER A 284 52.05 2.00 -42.39
N THR A 285 53.32 1.64 -42.32
CA THR A 285 54.02 1.42 -41.04
C THR A 285 55.03 2.52 -40.77
N GLU A 286 54.90 3.23 -39.64
CA GLU A 286 55.86 4.23 -39.16
C GLU A 286 56.62 3.71 -37.92
N LEU A 287 57.95 3.85 -37.92
CA LEU A 287 58.83 3.22 -36.94
C LEU A 287 59.44 4.28 -36.00
N LEU A 288 59.36 4.04 -34.69
CA LEU A 288 59.73 4.99 -33.63
C LEU A 288 60.73 4.39 -32.62
N ASP A 289 61.64 5.21 -32.09
CA ASP A 289 62.47 4.84 -30.93
C ASP A 289 61.69 4.91 -29.60
N SER A 290 62.26 4.43 -28.50
CA SER A 290 61.60 4.44 -27.18
C SER A 290 61.31 5.83 -26.61
N ASN A 291 61.84 6.88 -27.26
CA ASN A 291 61.63 8.29 -26.93
C ASN A 291 60.61 8.98 -27.86
N GLY A 292 60.11 8.27 -28.89
CA GLY A 292 59.07 8.73 -29.82
C GLY A 292 59.58 9.43 -31.08
N ASN A 293 60.85 9.27 -31.47
CA ASN A 293 61.41 9.85 -32.69
C ASN A 293 61.39 8.83 -33.85
N THR A 294 61.10 9.28 -35.07
CA THR A 294 61.08 8.43 -36.26
C THR A 294 62.48 7.88 -36.61
N ILE A 295 62.57 6.57 -36.76
CA ILE A 295 63.78 5.82 -37.12
C ILE A 295 63.61 5.08 -38.46
N SER A 296 64.67 4.44 -38.94
CA SER A 296 64.63 3.64 -40.18
C SER A 296 65.14 2.22 -39.95
N GLY A 297 64.46 1.28 -40.58
CA GLY A 297 64.61 -0.16 -40.46
C GLY A 297 63.40 -0.84 -41.10
N ASP A 298 63.30 -2.16 -40.94
CA ASP A 298 62.12 -2.94 -41.32
C ASP A 298 61.43 -3.46 -40.06
N LEU A 299 60.09 -3.54 -40.06
CA LEU A 299 59.34 -4.24 -39.01
C LEU A 299 59.30 -5.74 -39.34
N VAL A 300 59.77 -6.58 -38.43
CA VAL A 300 59.77 -8.04 -38.57
C VAL A 300 59.16 -8.70 -37.33
N GLN A 301 58.55 -9.87 -37.50
CA GLN A 301 58.01 -10.66 -36.40
C GLN A 301 58.93 -11.86 -36.13
N SER A 302 59.06 -12.23 -34.85
CA SER A 302 59.82 -13.37 -34.36
C SER A 302 58.92 -14.63 -34.25
N ASP A 303 59.51 -15.84 -34.23
CA ASP A 303 58.80 -17.13 -34.12
C ASP A 303 58.08 -17.33 -32.76
N ASP A 304 58.21 -16.36 -31.85
CA ASP A 304 57.47 -16.24 -30.59
C ASP A 304 56.39 -15.15 -30.61
N GLY A 305 56.05 -14.63 -31.79
CA GLY A 305 54.98 -13.66 -32.01
C GLY A 305 55.36 -12.20 -31.72
N ARG A 306 56.51 -11.94 -31.07
CA ARG A 306 56.97 -10.59 -30.74
C ARG A 306 57.39 -9.83 -31.99
N TYR A 307 57.11 -8.52 -32.00
CA TYR A 307 57.48 -7.62 -33.09
C TYR A 307 58.81 -6.92 -32.78
N LEU A 308 59.66 -6.83 -33.80
CA LEU A 308 61.03 -6.34 -33.71
C LEU A 308 61.27 -5.30 -34.82
N ILE A 309 61.86 -4.16 -34.47
CA ILE A 309 62.40 -3.22 -35.45
C ILE A 309 63.82 -3.67 -35.80
N ALA A 310 64.00 -4.16 -37.02
CA ALA A 310 65.28 -4.55 -37.59
C ALA A 310 65.98 -3.32 -38.18
N SER A 311 66.88 -2.71 -37.41
CA SER A 311 67.69 -1.56 -37.88
C SER A 311 69.11 -2.01 -38.19
N THR A 312 69.55 -1.79 -39.43
CA THR A 312 70.92 -2.11 -39.87
C THR A 312 71.80 -0.88 -39.79
N ASP A 313 72.91 -0.99 -39.06
CA ASP A 313 73.83 0.14 -38.89
C ASP A 313 74.73 0.36 -40.14
N GLY A 314 75.45 1.48 -40.14
CA GLY A 314 76.28 1.90 -41.27
C GLY A 314 77.52 1.03 -41.54
N GLU A 315 77.81 0.03 -40.69
CA GLU A 315 78.89 -0.94 -40.89
C GLU A 315 78.35 -2.33 -41.30
N GLY A 316 77.03 -2.55 -41.19
CA GLY A 316 76.30 -3.64 -41.83
C GLY A 316 75.76 -4.72 -40.90
N GLU A 317 75.79 -4.52 -39.57
CA GLU A 317 75.09 -5.42 -38.65
C GLU A 317 73.64 -4.97 -38.41
N THR A 318 72.71 -5.91 -38.56
CA THR A 318 71.29 -5.73 -38.25
C THR A 318 71.03 -6.03 -36.79
N ARG A 319 70.42 -5.08 -36.08
CA ARG A 319 70.07 -5.15 -34.67
C ARG A 319 68.56 -5.14 -34.52
N TYR A 320 68.05 -5.89 -33.56
CA TYR A 320 66.63 -6.03 -33.30
C TYR A 320 66.28 -5.35 -31.97
N LEU A 321 65.40 -4.34 -32.05
CA LEU A 321 64.78 -3.68 -30.91
C LEU A 321 63.36 -4.23 -30.77
N GLU A 322 62.96 -4.69 -29.58
CA GLU A 322 61.57 -5.14 -29.36
C GLU A 322 60.63 -3.93 -29.38
N ALA A 323 59.52 -4.05 -30.10
CA ALA A 323 58.62 -2.94 -30.39
C ALA A 323 57.15 -3.28 -30.08
N GLU A 324 56.49 -2.36 -29.39
CA GLU A 324 55.05 -2.38 -29.18
C GLU A 324 54.35 -1.84 -30.44
N LEU A 325 53.33 -2.56 -30.92
CA LEU A 325 52.52 -2.14 -32.06
C LEU A 325 51.31 -1.34 -31.59
N ARG A 326 51.05 -0.22 -32.24
CA ARG A 326 49.85 0.61 -32.03
C ARG A 326 49.19 0.94 -33.37
N PHE A 327 47.97 0.44 -33.52
CA PHE A 327 47.07 0.81 -34.61
C PHE A 327 46.32 2.08 -34.18
N GLU A 328 46.37 3.13 -34.98
CA GLU A 328 45.68 4.38 -34.67
C GLU A 328 44.26 4.36 -35.25
N ALA A 329 43.27 4.26 -34.37
CA ALA A 329 41.87 4.07 -34.74
C ALA A 329 41.37 5.19 -35.67
N GLY A 330 40.83 4.79 -36.83
CA GLY A 330 40.31 5.72 -37.85
C GLY A 330 41.34 6.28 -38.83
N SER A 331 42.61 5.85 -38.81
CA SER A 331 43.62 6.24 -39.83
C SER A 331 44.18 5.08 -40.66
N GLY A 332 44.05 3.83 -40.21
CA GLY A 332 44.63 2.66 -40.87
C GLY A 332 46.17 2.59 -40.82
N SER A 333 46.80 3.48 -40.05
CA SER A 333 48.26 3.55 -39.86
C SER A 333 48.70 2.64 -38.71
N LEU A 334 49.84 1.96 -38.89
CA LEU A 334 50.50 1.17 -37.87
C LEU A 334 51.74 1.93 -37.39
N THR A 335 51.80 2.29 -36.11
CA THR A 335 53.05 2.71 -35.47
C THR A 335 53.68 1.54 -34.73
N ALA A 336 54.97 1.31 -34.96
CA ALA A 336 55.77 0.39 -34.17
C ALA A 336 56.78 1.21 -33.37
N GLN A 337 56.70 1.16 -32.03
CA GLN A 337 57.60 1.91 -31.15
C GLN A 337 58.46 0.96 -30.31
N ALA A 338 59.78 1.14 -30.36
CA ALA A 338 60.70 0.36 -29.53
C ALA A 338 60.39 0.52 -28.03
N ILE A 339 60.36 -0.59 -27.29
CA ILE A 339 60.07 -0.62 -25.85
C ILE A 339 61.29 -0.15 -25.04
N ASP A 340 62.50 -0.44 -25.55
CA ASP A 340 63.80 -0.02 -25.03
C ASP A 340 64.77 0.16 -26.21
N ASP A 341 65.79 1.01 -26.06
CA ASP A 341 66.86 1.22 -27.03
C ASP A 341 68.01 0.17 -26.87
N GLN A 342 67.87 -0.82 -25.98
CA GLN A 342 68.82 -1.93 -25.84
C GLN A 342 68.53 -3.05 -26.88
N PRO A 343 69.46 -3.36 -27.80
CA PRO A 343 69.24 -4.38 -28.84
C PRO A 343 69.40 -5.81 -28.29
N MET A 344 68.52 -6.73 -28.73
CA MET A 344 68.59 -8.14 -28.36
C MET A 344 69.69 -8.89 -29.14
N ILE A 345 70.34 -9.85 -28.45
CA ILE A 345 71.31 -10.82 -29.01
C ILE A 345 70.95 -12.21 -28.48
N ALA A 346 71.08 -13.26 -29.30
CA ALA A 346 70.36 -14.53 -29.10
C ALA A 346 71.00 -15.57 -28.16
N GLY A 347 70.24 -15.97 -27.12
CA GLY A 347 70.07 -17.37 -26.66
C GLY A 347 71.05 -18.02 -25.66
N GLY A 348 70.53 -18.87 -24.76
CA GLY A 348 71.32 -19.85 -23.98
C GLY A 348 70.65 -20.42 -22.72
N VAL A 349 70.74 -21.75 -22.50
CA VAL A 349 70.34 -22.50 -21.27
C VAL A 349 71.54 -23.31 -20.74
N SER A 350 71.42 -24.15 -19.69
CA SER A 350 72.56 -24.92 -19.13
C SER A 350 72.22 -26.33 -18.58
N PRO A 351 73.17 -27.30 -18.66
CA PRO A 351 72.94 -28.72 -18.32
C PRO A 351 73.34 -29.12 -16.88
N VAL A 352 72.78 -30.23 -16.41
CA VAL A 352 72.98 -30.78 -15.05
C VAL A 352 74.06 -31.89 -15.02
N ASN A 353 74.90 -31.92 -13.98
CA ASN A 353 76.06 -32.84 -13.87
C ASN A 353 75.93 -33.96 -12.82
N THR A 354 74.85 -34.05 -12.04
CA THR A 354 74.69 -35.08 -10.99
C THR A 354 73.20 -35.34 -10.74
N LEU A 355 72.79 -36.60 -10.67
CA LEU A 355 71.36 -36.98 -10.58
C LEU A 355 71.16 -38.18 -9.66
N ALA A 356 70.12 -38.15 -8.80
CA ALA A 356 69.81 -39.20 -7.82
C ALA A 356 70.99 -39.66 -6.92
N GLY A 357 72.02 -38.81 -6.75
CA GLY A 357 73.24 -39.13 -6.00
C GLY A 357 74.33 -39.87 -6.80
N ALA A 358 74.12 -40.12 -8.09
CA ALA A 358 75.12 -40.63 -9.02
C ALA A 358 75.69 -39.50 -9.90
N ASP A 359 76.98 -39.59 -10.24
CA ASP A 359 77.62 -38.72 -11.22
C ASP A 359 77.25 -39.21 -12.62
N VAL A 360 76.54 -38.39 -13.40
CA VAL A 360 76.06 -38.74 -14.75
C VAL A 360 77.13 -38.51 -15.83
N THR A 361 78.36 -38.16 -15.44
CA THR A 361 79.54 -38.09 -16.31
C THR A 361 80.46 -39.30 -16.19
N ASP A 362 80.19 -40.23 -15.26
CA ASP A 362 80.93 -41.49 -15.12
C ASP A 362 80.49 -42.49 -16.22
N PRO A 363 81.42 -43.05 -17.02
CA PRO A 363 81.10 -43.93 -18.14
C PRO A 363 80.54 -45.31 -17.75
N ASP A 364 80.65 -45.73 -16.48
CA ASP A 364 80.04 -46.96 -15.97
C ASP A 364 78.62 -46.73 -15.39
N VAL A 365 78.08 -45.51 -15.56
CA VAL A 365 76.69 -45.12 -15.25
C VAL A 365 75.86 -44.99 -16.53
N SER A 366 74.61 -45.45 -16.49
CA SER A 366 73.63 -45.36 -17.59
C SER A 366 72.32 -44.71 -17.11
N VAL A 367 71.69 -43.88 -17.94
CA VAL A 367 70.48 -43.13 -17.60
C VAL A 367 69.37 -43.37 -18.63
N SER A 368 68.14 -43.62 -18.15
CA SER A 368 66.93 -43.82 -18.97
C SER A 368 65.84 -42.83 -18.55
N TYR A 369 65.03 -42.38 -19.52
CA TYR A 369 64.06 -41.30 -19.35
C TYR A 369 62.64 -41.76 -19.70
N TYR A 370 61.64 -41.30 -18.95
CA TYR A 370 60.26 -41.73 -19.09
C TYR A 370 59.24 -40.58 -18.91
N HIS A 371 58.14 -40.63 -19.66
CA HIS A 371 56.95 -39.80 -19.46
C HIS A 371 56.25 -40.12 -18.12
N SER A 372 55.25 -39.32 -17.72
CA SER A 372 54.51 -39.53 -16.46
C SER A 372 53.76 -40.88 -16.45
N ASP A 373 53.31 -41.31 -17.63
CA ASP A 373 52.67 -42.60 -17.95
C ASP A 373 53.62 -43.81 -17.97
N ASN A 374 54.92 -43.56 -17.71
CA ASN A 374 56.00 -44.54 -17.68
C ASN A 374 56.45 -45.08 -19.06
N SER A 375 55.97 -44.50 -20.19
CA SER A 375 56.50 -44.74 -21.54
C SER A 375 57.87 -44.06 -21.73
N HIS A 376 58.69 -44.52 -22.69
CA HIS A 376 60.12 -44.15 -22.76
C HIS A 376 60.37 -42.87 -23.58
N LEU A 377 60.85 -41.81 -22.92
CA LEU A 377 61.29 -40.57 -23.56
C LEU A 377 62.61 -40.77 -24.32
N SER A 378 62.77 -40.11 -25.46
CA SER A 378 63.99 -40.13 -26.28
C SER A 378 64.56 -38.71 -26.39
N PRO A 379 65.43 -38.29 -25.46
CA PRO A 379 65.89 -36.90 -25.38
C PRO A 379 66.80 -36.52 -26.56
N SER A 380 66.76 -35.24 -26.94
CA SER A 380 67.48 -34.66 -28.08
C SER A 380 68.83 -34.03 -27.71
N GLY A 381 69.46 -34.48 -26.61
CA GLY A 381 70.70 -33.90 -26.12
C GLY A 381 71.15 -34.47 -24.77
N GLN A 382 71.50 -33.60 -23.83
CA GLN A 382 72.02 -33.99 -22.50
C GLN A 382 70.95 -34.48 -21.52
N GLY A 383 69.69 -34.61 -21.94
CA GLY A 383 68.62 -35.28 -21.20
C GLY A 383 67.94 -34.42 -20.13
N VAL A 384 68.70 -33.70 -19.29
CA VAL A 384 68.15 -32.82 -18.25
C VAL A 384 68.86 -31.47 -18.24
N VAL A 385 68.07 -30.40 -18.19
CA VAL A 385 68.50 -29.00 -18.03
C VAL A 385 67.86 -28.39 -16.78
N GLU A 386 68.49 -27.35 -16.23
CA GLU A 386 67.96 -26.62 -15.07
C GLU A 386 67.62 -25.18 -15.46
N ALA A 387 66.40 -24.75 -15.13
CA ALA A 387 65.91 -23.39 -15.36
C ALA A 387 65.03 -22.96 -14.18
N ASP A 388 65.16 -21.69 -13.74
CA ASP A 388 64.38 -21.07 -12.66
C ASP A 388 64.24 -21.88 -11.35
N GLY A 389 65.24 -22.73 -11.06
CA GLY A 389 65.30 -23.57 -9.87
C GLY A 389 64.57 -24.92 -9.97
N PHE A 390 64.17 -25.33 -11.18
CA PHE A 390 63.55 -26.64 -11.46
C PHE A 390 64.28 -27.37 -12.60
N GLN A 391 64.17 -28.70 -12.60
CA GLN A 391 64.77 -29.57 -13.61
C GLN A 391 63.74 -29.98 -14.67
N TYR A 392 64.18 -29.97 -15.93
CA TYR A 392 63.34 -30.26 -17.09
C TYR A 392 64.03 -31.25 -18.04
N ILE A 393 63.26 -32.18 -18.59
CA ILE A 393 63.64 -33.09 -19.67
C ILE A 393 63.38 -32.40 -21.01
N GLU A 394 64.40 -32.30 -21.84
CA GLU A 394 64.33 -31.73 -23.19
C GLU A 394 64.10 -32.86 -24.22
N SER A 395 62.98 -32.81 -24.92
CA SER A 395 62.54 -33.87 -25.84
C SER A 395 62.33 -33.39 -27.27
N GLY A 396 62.87 -34.17 -28.23
CA GLY A 396 62.52 -34.06 -29.65
C GLY A 396 63.15 -32.92 -30.44
N SER A 397 62.76 -32.85 -31.72
CA SER A 397 63.23 -31.86 -32.72
C SER A 397 62.54 -30.50 -32.64
N THR A 398 61.57 -30.36 -31.74
CA THR A 398 60.93 -29.11 -31.30
C THR A 398 60.94 -29.17 -29.78
N PRO A 399 61.69 -28.30 -29.08
CA PRO A 399 62.00 -28.50 -27.66
C PRO A 399 60.76 -28.32 -26.78
N ALA A 400 60.15 -29.44 -26.42
CA ALA A 400 59.17 -29.52 -25.35
C ALA A 400 59.90 -29.81 -24.03
N TYR A 401 59.63 -29.00 -23.01
CA TYR A 401 60.25 -29.08 -21.68
C TYR A 401 59.29 -29.72 -20.69
N TYR A 402 59.56 -30.98 -20.33
CA TYR A 402 58.78 -31.74 -19.36
C TYR A 402 59.42 -31.61 -17.99
N ARG A 403 58.68 -31.21 -16.96
CA ARG A 403 59.24 -31.08 -15.61
C ARG A 403 59.58 -32.46 -15.01
N VAL A 404 60.70 -32.58 -14.30
CA VAL A 404 61.13 -33.83 -13.66
C VAL A 404 60.36 -34.09 -12.35
N ASP A 405 59.85 -35.31 -12.16
CA ASP A 405 59.42 -35.82 -10.86
C ASP A 405 60.61 -36.45 -10.11
N GLU A 406 61.18 -35.69 -9.17
CA GLU A 406 62.25 -36.14 -8.29
C GLU A 406 61.83 -37.29 -7.35
N SER A 407 60.53 -37.48 -7.09
CA SER A 407 60.01 -38.49 -6.15
C SER A 407 59.93 -39.90 -6.74
N ARG A 408 59.83 -40.01 -8.07
CA ARG A 408 59.82 -41.28 -8.83
C ARG A 408 61.18 -41.62 -9.47
N THR A 409 62.09 -40.65 -9.53
CA THR A 409 63.46 -40.78 -10.06
C THR A 409 64.39 -41.55 -9.11
N GLY A 410 65.23 -42.47 -9.62
CA GLY A 410 66.08 -43.29 -8.73
C GLY A 410 67.15 -44.16 -9.42
N ALA A 411 68.12 -44.62 -8.62
CA ALA A 411 69.34 -45.33 -9.07
C ALA A 411 69.49 -46.75 -8.49
N ILE A 412 70.06 -47.66 -9.29
CA ILE A 412 70.32 -49.07 -8.93
C ILE A 412 71.74 -49.47 -9.38
N THR A 413 72.61 -49.85 -8.43
CA THR A 413 73.94 -50.41 -8.71
C THR A 413 73.88 -51.93 -8.79
N HIS A 414 74.48 -52.50 -9.84
CA HIS A 414 74.50 -53.94 -10.13
C HIS A 414 75.75 -54.63 -9.56
N GLY A 415 75.69 -55.95 -9.43
CA GLY A 415 76.72 -56.75 -8.77
C GLY A 415 78.08 -56.85 -9.50
N ASP A 416 78.21 -56.26 -10.68
CA ASP A 416 79.46 -56.12 -11.45
C ASP A 416 80.14 -54.75 -11.24
N GLY A 417 79.45 -53.77 -10.65
CA GLY A 417 79.92 -52.42 -10.38
C GLY A 417 79.21 -51.33 -11.20
N THR A 418 78.49 -51.68 -12.26
CA THR A 418 77.76 -50.70 -13.10
C THR A 418 76.53 -50.15 -12.39
N THR A 419 76.07 -48.94 -12.75
CA THR A 419 74.87 -48.31 -12.15
C THR A 419 73.90 -47.81 -13.22
N THR A 420 72.60 -47.96 -12.97
CA THR A 420 71.52 -47.47 -13.84
C THR A 420 70.64 -46.48 -13.08
N VAL A 421 70.30 -45.36 -13.70
CA VAL A 421 69.41 -44.32 -13.17
C VAL A 421 68.17 -44.21 -14.08
N ASN A 422 66.98 -44.13 -13.50
CA ASN A 422 65.74 -43.88 -14.24
C ASN A 422 65.13 -42.55 -13.78
N VAL A 423 64.68 -41.74 -14.74
CA VAL A 423 64.14 -40.39 -14.54
C VAL A 423 62.75 -40.29 -15.15
N HIS A 424 61.81 -39.63 -14.46
CA HIS A 424 60.41 -39.51 -14.85
C HIS A 424 59.96 -38.05 -14.99
N ALA A 425 59.02 -37.80 -15.91
CA ALA A 425 58.28 -36.54 -15.98
C ALA A 425 57.14 -36.48 -14.94
N ASP A 426 56.82 -35.26 -14.50
CA ASP A 426 55.75 -34.90 -13.56
C ASP A 426 54.38 -34.90 -14.25
N ASP A 427 54.28 -34.22 -15.40
CA ASP A 427 53.10 -34.16 -16.29
C ASP A 427 53.56 -33.90 -17.74
N ASP A 428 52.68 -34.14 -18.72
CA ASP A 428 53.01 -34.26 -20.15
C ASP A 428 52.48 -33.11 -21.05
N ILE A 429 52.18 -31.93 -20.48
CA ILE A 429 51.55 -30.77 -21.16
C ILE A 429 52.52 -29.56 -21.31
N PRO A 430 52.69 -28.97 -22.53
CA PRO A 430 53.45 -27.72 -22.80
C PRO A 430 52.60 -26.42 -22.77
N LEU A 431 53.22 -25.22 -22.79
CA LEU A 431 52.59 -23.92 -22.42
C LEU A 431 52.83 -22.75 -23.45
N ARG A 432 51.81 -21.91 -23.80
CA ARG A 432 51.86 -20.60 -24.56
C ARG A 432 50.47 -19.85 -24.62
N ASP A 433 50.40 -18.59 -25.12
CA ASP A 433 49.22 -17.63 -25.17
C ASP A 433 49.51 -16.42 -26.15
N GLY A 434 48.65 -15.49 -26.68
CA GLY A 434 47.17 -15.30 -26.81
C GLY A 434 46.69 -13.87 -27.30
N ASN A 435 45.51 -13.74 -27.97
CA ASN A 435 44.58 -12.55 -28.16
C ASN A 435 45.04 -11.23 -28.92
N ILE A 436 44.26 -10.17 -29.35
CA ILE A 436 42.86 -9.75 -29.80
C ILE A 436 42.91 -8.22 -30.22
N ALA A 437 42.09 -7.49 -31.02
CA ALA A 437 41.22 -7.64 -32.24
C ALA A 437 40.72 -6.21 -32.78
N SER A 438 39.92 -6.14 -33.88
CA SER A 438 39.04 -4.99 -34.36
C SER A 438 39.67 -3.68 -34.97
N THR A 439 39.06 -2.72 -35.75
CA THR A 439 37.88 -2.45 -36.69
C THR A 439 38.01 -0.97 -37.24
N THR A 440 37.35 -0.31 -38.24
CA THR A 440 36.49 -0.52 -39.47
C THR A 440 36.36 0.80 -40.32
N ASP A 441 36.01 0.74 -41.62
CA ASP A 441 35.47 1.79 -42.57
C ASP A 441 34.87 1.11 -43.84
N ILE A 442 34.15 1.78 -44.77
CA ILE A 442 33.23 1.13 -45.75
C ILE A 442 33.68 1.10 -47.25
N ASP A 443 33.35 -0.02 -47.92
CA ASP A 443 33.26 -0.28 -49.37
C ASP A 443 34.56 -0.14 -50.20
N ARG A 444 35.53 -1.04 -49.90
CA ARG A 444 36.48 -1.49 -50.93
C ARG A 444 37.09 -2.89 -50.71
N THR A 445 36.25 -3.85 -50.34
CA THR A 445 36.52 -5.26 -50.69
C THR A 445 36.83 -5.42 -52.18
N PRO A 446 37.67 -6.39 -52.57
CA PRO A 446 37.39 -7.14 -53.79
C PRO A 446 36.09 -7.91 -53.54
N ARG A 447 35.12 -7.83 -54.46
CA ARG A 447 34.03 -8.81 -54.51
C ARG A 447 34.61 -10.20 -54.23
N LEU A 448 34.09 -10.89 -53.23
CA LEU A 448 33.92 -12.32 -53.42
C LEU A 448 32.92 -12.44 -54.56
N ASP A 449 33.28 -13.13 -55.64
CA ASP A 449 32.44 -13.21 -56.84
C ASP A 449 31.40 -14.32 -56.65
N LEU A 450 30.65 -14.18 -55.54
CA LEU A 450 29.55 -15.06 -55.11
C LEU A 450 28.67 -15.34 -56.34
N PRO A 451 28.42 -16.62 -56.68
CA PRO A 451 27.38 -16.98 -57.61
C PRO A 451 26.03 -16.37 -57.19
N ASP A 452 25.12 -16.13 -58.14
CA ASP A 452 23.77 -15.62 -57.86
C ASP A 452 22.85 -16.65 -57.14
N ASP A 453 23.43 -17.68 -56.49
CA ASP A 453 22.79 -18.74 -55.70
C ASP A 453 23.52 -18.85 -54.34
N THR A 454 22.79 -18.95 -53.22
CA THR A 454 23.32 -19.07 -51.83
C THR A 454 24.22 -20.30 -51.57
N SER A 455 24.36 -21.16 -52.58
CA SER A 455 25.15 -22.41 -52.62
C SER A 455 26.66 -22.33 -52.33
N GLU A 456 27.22 -21.14 -52.08
CA GLU A 456 28.66 -20.96 -51.75
C GLU A 456 28.93 -20.82 -50.24
N ILE A 457 27.87 -20.72 -49.42
CA ILE A 457 27.96 -20.96 -47.97
C ILE A 457 27.57 -22.42 -47.71
N ASP A 458 28.52 -23.22 -47.22
CA ASP A 458 28.31 -24.64 -46.94
C ASP A 458 27.73 -24.81 -45.53
N PHE A 459 26.39 -24.88 -45.45
CA PHE A 459 25.64 -25.09 -44.21
C PHE A 459 25.59 -26.58 -43.84
N ARG A 460 26.01 -26.95 -42.63
CA ARG A 460 26.14 -28.35 -42.18
C ARG A 460 25.56 -28.62 -40.79
N ASP A 461 25.17 -29.86 -40.52
CA ASP A 461 24.83 -30.36 -39.18
C ASP A 461 26.10 -30.66 -38.35
N SER A 462 25.94 -31.10 -37.09
CA SER A 462 27.09 -31.33 -36.19
C SER A 462 27.85 -32.64 -36.48
N ASP A 463 27.27 -33.51 -37.32
CA ASP A 463 27.87 -34.74 -37.87
C ASP A 463 28.56 -34.48 -39.25
N ASP A 464 28.72 -33.22 -39.67
CA ASP A 464 29.34 -32.73 -40.93
C ASP A 464 28.54 -33.05 -42.22
N ASN A 465 27.24 -33.34 -42.14
CA ASN A 465 26.38 -33.49 -43.32
C ASN A 465 25.81 -32.14 -43.77
N ALA A 466 25.71 -31.91 -45.08
CA ALA A 466 25.10 -30.69 -45.63
C ALA A 466 23.59 -30.60 -45.33
N LEU A 467 23.15 -29.50 -44.72
CA LEU A 467 21.75 -29.16 -44.47
C LEU A 467 21.08 -28.79 -45.80
N ALA A 468 20.01 -29.50 -46.18
CA ALA A 468 19.59 -29.56 -47.58
C ALA A 468 18.12 -29.17 -47.84
N SER A 469 17.94 -28.13 -48.66
CA SER A 469 16.73 -27.82 -49.45
C SER A 469 15.56 -27.09 -48.76
N GLY A 470 15.75 -26.53 -47.57
CA GLY A 470 15.01 -25.31 -47.18
C GLY A 470 15.63 -24.06 -47.80
N ASP A 471 14.99 -22.91 -47.66
CA ASP A 471 15.72 -21.63 -47.73
C ASP A 471 16.52 -21.52 -46.41
N VAL A 472 17.82 -21.79 -46.48
CA VAL A 472 18.74 -21.82 -45.33
C VAL A 472 19.50 -20.50 -45.27
N ARG A 473 19.53 -19.86 -44.09
CA ARG A 473 20.28 -18.62 -43.87
C ARG A 473 20.97 -18.58 -42.51
N LEU A 474 22.01 -17.76 -42.44
CA LEU A 474 22.68 -17.40 -41.20
C LEU A 474 21.96 -16.19 -40.58
N MET A 475 21.67 -16.28 -39.29
CA MET A 475 21.21 -15.16 -38.47
C MET A 475 22.12 -14.98 -37.24
N GLN A 476 21.94 -13.88 -36.51
CA GLN A 476 22.70 -13.58 -35.31
C GLN A 476 21.75 -13.14 -34.18
N ARG A 477 21.91 -13.71 -32.99
CA ARG A 477 21.13 -13.40 -31.78
C ARG A 477 21.58 -12.05 -31.21
N GLU A 478 20.64 -11.20 -30.79
CA GLU A 478 20.98 -9.83 -30.35
C GLU A 478 21.60 -9.77 -28.94
N ASP A 479 21.26 -10.69 -28.04
CA ASP A 479 21.75 -10.71 -26.65
C ASP A 479 23.26 -10.91 -26.49
N ASP A 480 23.86 -11.74 -27.35
CA ASP A 480 25.21 -12.28 -27.17
C ASP A 480 26.03 -12.40 -28.47
N ASP A 481 25.54 -11.83 -29.57
CA ASP A 481 26.15 -11.88 -30.90
C ASP A 481 26.46 -13.32 -31.42
N HIS A 482 25.83 -14.38 -30.88
CA HIS A 482 26.03 -15.74 -31.37
C HIS A 482 25.27 -15.97 -32.69
N TYR A 483 25.87 -16.73 -33.59
CA TYR A 483 25.27 -17.06 -34.88
C TYR A 483 24.34 -18.27 -34.77
N MET A 484 23.29 -18.28 -35.59
CA MET A 484 22.29 -19.34 -35.69
C MET A 484 22.06 -19.71 -37.17
N ILE A 485 21.96 -21.00 -37.49
CA ILE A 485 21.42 -21.45 -38.79
C ILE A 485 19.90 -21.50 -38.65
N GLU A 486 19.18 -20.85 -39.55
CA GLU A 486 17.75 -21.07 -39.77
C GLU A 486 17.55 -21.91 -41.03
N VAL A 487 16.65 -22.89 -40.94
CA VAL A 487 16.19 -23.74 -42.06
C VAL A 487 14.67 -23.59 -42.18
N ASP A 488 14.15 -23.11 -43.32
CA ASP A 488 12.71 -23.22 -43.63
C ASP A 488 12.34 -24.68 -43.91
N GLU A 489 11.54 -25.28 -43.03
CA GLU A 489 10.93 -26.61 -43.20
C GLU A 489 9.69 -26.55 -44.12
N GLY A 490 9.23 -25.33 -44.42
CA GLY A 490 8.12 -25.02 -45.31
C GLY A 490 6.81 -24.76 -44.58
N GLY A 491 6.03 -23.81 -45.11
CA GLY A 491 4.75 -23.40 -44.52
C GLY A 491 4.89 -22.41 -43.36
N GLY A 492 6.08 -21.82 -43.17
CA GLY A 492 6.40 -20.92 -42.07
C GLY A 492 6.94 -21.61 -40.82
N VAL A 493 7.28 -22.91 -40.92
CA VAL A 493 7.95 -23.67 -39.85
C VAL A 493 9.45 -23.57 -40.04
N TYR A 494 10.18 -23.17 -39.00
CA TYR A 494 11.61 -22.91 -39.05
C TYR A 494 12.37 -23.76 -38.01
N SER A 495 13.49 -24.36 -38.40
CA SER A 495 14.39 -25.09 -37.50
C SER A 495 15.65 -24.27 -37.24
N TYR A 496 15.92 -23.98 -35.96
CA TYR A 496 17.08 -23.18 -35.53
C TYR A 496 18.18 -24.04 -34.90
N TYR A 497 19.42 -23.83 -35.34
CA TYR A 497 20.63 -24.49 -34.83
C TYR A 497 21.67 -23.46 -34.40
N GLU A 498 22.36 -23.67 -33.27
CA GLU A 498 23.50 -22.83 -32.88
C GLU A 498 24.68 -23.04 -33.84
N ALA A 499 25.27 -21.97 -34.37
CA ALA A 499 26.20 -22.02 -35.49
C ALA A 499 27.64 -21.64 -35.12
N GLN A 500 28.62 -22.38 -35.67
CA GLN A 500 30.00 -21.91 -35.82
C GLN A 500 30.20 -21.42 -37.26
N VAL A 501 30.88 -20.27 -37.42
CA VAL A 501 31.18 -19.66 -38.72
C VAL A 501 32.68 -19.66 -38.94
N ASP A 502 33.16 -20.57 -39.79
CA ASP A 502 34.59 -20.70 -40.10
C ASP A 502 34.91 -20.06 -41.47
N VAL A 503 35.76 -19.03 -41.45
CA VAL A 503 36.19 -18.28 -42.65
C VAL A 503 37.56 -18.77 -43.10
N VAL A 504 37.62 -19.52 -44.20
CA VAL A 504 38.86 -20.06 -44.75
C VAL A 504 39.29 -19.26 -45.97
N ARG A 505 40.35 -18.45 -45.85
CA ARG A 505 40.99 -17.73 -46.96
C ARG A 505 42.29 -18.41 -47.36
N ASP A 506 42.37 -18.86 -48.61
CA ASP A 506 43.61 -19.28 -49.28
C ASP A 506 44.10 -18.14 -50.21
N ALA A 507 45.21 -18.34 -50.91
CA ALA A 507 45.84 -17.33 -51.76
C ALA A 507 45.03 -16.98 -53.03
N ASP A 508 44.14 -17.87 -53.48
CA ASP A 508 43.35 -17.74 -54.71
C ASP A 508 41.82 -17.78 -54.45
N ASP A 509 41.35 -18.01 -53.21
CA ASP A 509 39.91 -18.19 -52.89
C ASP A 509 39.56 -17.84 -51.42
N THR A 510 38.27 -17.68 -51.08
CA THR A 510 37.80 -17.56 -49.68
C THR A 510 36.44 -18.22 -49.51
N SER A 511 36.38 -19.35 -48.80
CA SER A 511 35.15 -20.10 -48.54
C SER A 511 34.62 -19.85 -47.13
N PHE A 512 33.30 -19.82 -47.00
CA PHE A 512 32.58 -19.68 -45.73
C PHE A 512 31.85 -20.99 -45.42
N THR A 513 32.26 -21.66 -44.33
CA THR A 513 31.57 -22.86 -43.82
C THR A 513 30.79 -22.47 -42.57
N VAL A 514 29.54 -22.95 -42.47
CA VAL A 514 28.68 -22.69 -41.31
C VAL A 514 28.15 -24.02 -40.79
N SER A 515 28.70 -24.52 -39.69
CA SER A 515 28.29 -25.79 -39.08
C SER A 515 27.42 -25.55 -37.85
N ALA A 516 26.37 -26.37 -37.70
CA ALA A 516 25.65 -26.49 -36.44
C ALA A 516 26.58 -27.08 -35.37
N GLN A 517 26.56 -26.52 -34.17
CA GLN A 517 27.34 -27.03 -33.04
C GLN A 517 26.68 -28.26 -32.37
N ASN A 518 25.36 -28.43 -32.56
CA ASN A 518 24.55 -29.52 -32.00
C ASN A 518 23.45 -29.93 -32.99
N ASP A 519 23.03 -31.20 -32.98
CA ASP A 519 21.93 -31.72 -33.82
C ASP A 519 20.52 -31.40 -33.26
N ASP A 520 20.43 -31.05 -31.97
CA ASP A 520 19.16 -30.75 -31.29
C ASP A 520 18.59 -29.38 -31.74
N ALA A 521 17.88 -29.40 -32.88
CA ALA A 521 17.20 -28.24 -33.45
C ALA A 521 16.12 -27.66 -32.52
N THR A 522 16.08 -26.34 -32.38
CA THR A 522 14.91 -25.64 -31.84
C THR A 522 13.93 -25.40 -32.99
N THR A 523 13.00 -26.32 -33.20
CA THR A 523 11.94 -26.15 -34.21
C THR A 523 10.84 -25.22 -33.70
N PHE A 524 10.46 -24.28 -34.55
CA PHE A 524 9.48 -23.24 -34.35
C PHE A 524 8.35 -23.40 -35.38
N ASP A 525 7.12 -23.65 -34.92
CA ASP A 525 5.93 -23.72 -35.77
C ASP A 525 4.91 -22.66 -35.33
N PRO A 526 4.75 -21.54 -36.07
CA PRO A 526 3.83 -20.48 -35.72
C PRO A 526 2.36 -20.87 -35.90
N THR A 527 2.08 -21.97 -36.61
CA THR A 527 0.71 -22.43 -36.89
C THR A 527 0.08 -23.20 -35.72
N GLN A 528 0.87 -23.62 -34.72
CA GLN A 528 0.39 -24.44 -33.61
C GLN A 528 -0.42 -23.66 -32.57
N HIS A 529 0.00 -22.44 -32.20
CA HIS A 529 -0.54 -21.74 -31.03
C HIS A 529 -0.62 -20.21 -31.23
N GLU A 530 -1.81 -19.73 -31.58
CA GLU A 530 -2.22 -18.34 -31.28
C GLU A 530 -2.65 -18.27 -29.81
N VAL A 531 -2.36 -17.15 -29.14
CA VAL A 531 -2.51 -17.02 -27.68
C VAL A 531 -3.89 -16.44 -27.36
N GLU A 532 -4.84 -17.28 -26.99
CA GLU A 532 -6.18 -16.86 -26.57
C GLU A 532 -6.15 -16.02 -25.28
N THR A 533 -5.31 -16.38 -24.31
CA THR A 533 -5.17 -15.69 -23.01
C THR A 533 -3.73 -15.39 -22.63
N VAL A 534 -3.47 -14.20 -22.07
CA VAL A 534 -2.14 -13.77 -21.62
C VAL A 534 -1.97 -13.83 -20.11
N ASN A 535 -0.85 -14.41 -19.69
CA ASN A 535 -0.35 -14.43 -18.32
C ASN A 535 0.96 -13.64 -18.24
N GLY A 536 0.87 -12.37 -17.84
CA GLY A 536 1.98 -11.41 -17.80
C GLY A 536 2.10 -10.70 -16.45
N THR A 537 3.03 -9.74 -16.30
CA THR A 537 3.03 -8.86 -15.11
C THR A 537 1.84 -7.92 -15.22
N SER A 538 1.01 -7.88 -14.17
CA SER A 538 -0.29 -7.24 -14.27
C SER A 538 -0.72 -6.50 -13.02
N THR A 539 -1.48 -5.42 -13.22
CA THR A 539 -2.14 -4.63 -12.19
C THR A 539 -3.64 -4.56 -12.50
N VAL A 540 -4.46 -5.13 -11.62
CA VAL A 540 -5.92 -5.05 -11.71
C VAL A 540 -6.42 -4.09 -10.65
N THR A 541 -7.24 -3.11 -11.04
CA THR A 541 -8.05 -2.35 -10.10
C THR A 541 -9.39 -3.06 -9.91
N ILE A 542 -9.71 -3.33 -8.64
CA ILE A 542 -10.84 -4.16 -8.25
C ILE A 542 -11.92 -3.30 -7.60
N ASP A 543 -13.11 -3.33 -8.20
CA ASP A 543 -14.36 -2.79 -7.71
C ASP A 543 -15.21 -3.94 -7.15
N PRO A 544 -15.35 -4.05 -5.82
CA PRO A 544 -16.09 -5.12 -5.15
C PRO A 544 -17.55 -5.33 -5.57
N ARG A 545 -18.11 -4.47 -6.42
CA ARG A 545 -19.50 -4.54 -6.89
C ARG A 545 -19.67 -5.39 -8.15
N ASN A 546 -18.57 -5.71 -8.84
CA ASN A 546 -18.54 -6.39 -10.14
C ASN A 546 -17.72 -7.71 -10.13
N VAL A 547 -17.35 -8.23 -8.95
CA VAL A 547 -16.41 -9.35 -8.79
C VAL A 547 -16.95 -10.39 -7.80
N GLU A 548 -16.72 -11.68 -8.05
CA GLU A 548 -16.88 -12.72 -7.04
C GLU A 548 -15.61 -12.82 -6.20
N VAL A 549 -15.77 -12.85 -4.88
CA VAL A 549 -14.68 -13.10 -3.93
C VAL A 549 -14.89 -14.43 -3.24
N ASN A 550 -13.98 -15.37 -3.51
CA ASN A 550 -13.80 -16.58 -2.72
C ASN A 550 -12.87 -16.28 -1.54
N TYR A 551 -13.12 -16.92 -0.42
CA TYR A 551 -12.35 -16.77 0.80
C TYR A 551 -12.14 -18.14 1.46
N THR A 552 -10.88 -18.53 1.64
CA THR A 552 -10.48 -19.70 2.41
C THR A 552 -10.03 -19.25 3.79
N ASP A 553 -10.66 -19.77 4.84
CA ASP A 553 -10.32 -19.43 6.22
C ASP A 553 -9.03 -20.15 6.71
N SER A 554 -8.53 -19.77 7.88
CA SER A 554 -7.34 -20.37 8.50
C SER A 554 -7.49 -21.83 8.99
N HIS A 555 -8.68 -22.44 8.87
CA HIS A 555 -8.88 -23.89 9.02
C HIS A 555 -8.88 -24.62 7.67
N GLY A 556 -8.97 -23.90 6.55
CA GLY A 556 -9.10 -24.43 5.20
C GLY A 556 -10.56 -24.66 4.76
N ASP A 557 -11.53 -23.99 5.40
CA ASP A 557 -12.93 -24.01 4.96
C ASP A 557 -13.15 -22.89 3.90
N ASP A 558 -13.65 -23.27 2.72
CA ASP A 558 -13.88 -22.38 1.58
C ASP A 558 -15.29 -21.74 1.62
N HIS A 559 -15.34 -20.43 1.40
CA HIS A 559 -16.56 -19.63 1.30
C HIS A 559 -16.60 -18.86 -0.03
N GLN A 560 -17.65 -19.07 -0.82
CA GLN A 560 -17.84 -18.43 -2.13
C GLN A 560 -18.66 -17.14 -2.04
N ASP A 561 -18.45 -16.22 -2.98
CA ASP A 561 -19.09 -14.90 -3.09
C ASP A 561 -19.35 -14.21 -1.74
N VAL A 562 -18.29 -13.92 -0.99
CA VAL A 562 -18.40 -13.38 0.37
C VAL A 562 -18.42 -11.85 0.46
N LEU A 563 -17.95 -11.12 -0.56
CA LEU A 563 -17.78 -9.67 -0.44
C LEU A 563 -19.09 -8.89 -0.68
N ARG A 564 -19.45 -8.00 0.25
CA ARG A 564 -20.71 -7.24 0.27
C ARG A 564 -20.46 -5.78 0.61
N GLN A 565 -21.20 -4.86 -0.03
CA GLN A 565 -21.20 -3.45 0.39
C GLN A 565 -22.29 -3.19 1.44
N GLY A 566 -21.89 -2.57 2.56
CA GLY A 566 -22.79 -2.15 3.63
C GLY A 566 -23.60 -0.89 3.29
N GLY A 567 -24.64 -0.63 4.09
CA GLY A 567 -25.49 0.56 3.94
C GLY A 567 -24.81 1.90 4.29
N ASP A 568 -23.58 1.84 4.78
CA ASP A 568 -22.65 2.94 5.06
C ASP A 568 -21.62 3.16 3.94
N GLY A 569 -21.52 2.22 2.98
CA GLY A 569 -20.59 2.25 1.84
C GLY A 569 -19.32 1.41 2.01
N ASN A 570 -19.03 0.90 3.21
CA ASN A 570 -17.89 0.02 3.48
C ASN A 570 -18.07 -1.37 2.85
N TYR A 571 -16.97 -2.11 2.64
CA TYR A 571 -17.00 -3.49 2.15
C TYR A 571 -16.70 -4.53 3.25
N TYR A 572 -17.43 -5.64 3.21
CA TYR A 572 -17.55 -6.63 4.27
C TYR A 572 -17.56 -8.06 3.74
N PHE A 573 -16.86 -8.96 4.43
CA PHE A 573 -16.92 -10.40 4.17
C PHE A 573 -18.10 -11.02 4.95
N ASP A 574 -19.04 -11.64 4.24
CA ASP A 574 -20.31 -12.17 4.75
C ASP A 574 -20.19 -13.68 5.00
N LEU A 575 -19.35 -14.07 5.97
CA LEU A 575 -18.96 -15.48 6.19
C LEU A 575 -20.08 -16.30 6.88
N PRO A 576 -20.68 -17.32 6.23
CA PRO A 576 -21.73 -18.14 6.83
C PRO A 576 -21.18 -19.25 7.75
N ASP A 577 -21.23 -19.03 9.07
CA ASP A 577 -20.99 -20.09 10.06
C ASP A 577 -22.14 -21.11 10.04
N SER A 578 -21.80 -22.38 9.76
CA SER A 578 -22.78 -23.48 9.64
C SER A 578 -23.47 -23.91 10.95
N SER A 579 -23.12 -23.32 12.10
CA SER A 579 -23.42 -23.88 13.42
C SER A 579 -24.47 -23.15 14.27
N SER A 580 -24.98 -21.97 13.88
CA SER A 580 -25.89 -21.17 14.73
C SER A 580 -27.34 -21.01 14.20
N ASP A 581 -28.32 -21.47 15.00
CA ASP A 581 -29.79 -21.39 14.76
C ASP A 581 -30.36 -19.95 14.78
N TYR A 582 -29.50 -18.95 14.90
CA TYR A 582 -29.80 -17.52 14.77
C TYR A 582 -28.78 -16.97 13.77
N GLY A 583 -29.22 -16.43 12.63
CA GLY A 583 -28.30 -16.06 11.56
C GLY A 583 -27.25 -15.04 12.01
N ASN A 584 -26.01 -15.50 12.13
CA ASN A 584 -24.82 -14.70 12.40
C ASN A 584 -23.84 -14.92 11.25
N TYR A 585 -23.51 -13.87 10.52
CA TYR A 585 -22.38 -13.86 9.60
C TYR A 585 -21.15 -13.31 10.34
N LYS A 586 -19.97 -13.91 10.17
CA LYS A 586 -18.73 -13.37 10.75
C LYS A 586 -18.23 -12.26 9.83
N VAL A 587 -18.57 -11.02 10.15
CA VAL A 587 -18.17 -9.84 9.37
C VAL A 587 -16.67 -9.57 9.54
N ALA A 588 -15.97 -9.43 8.42
CA ALA A 588 -14.58 -8.98 8.37
C ALA A 588 -14.38 -7.84 7.36
N ASN A 589 -13.38 -6.98 7.61
CA ASN A 589 -13.05 -5.83 6.77
C ASN A 589 -11.65 -5.99 6.15
N LEU A 590 -11.41 -5.34 5.02
CA LEU A 590 -10.06 -5.14 4.48
C LEU A 590 -9.43 -3.88 5.10
N VAL A 591 -8.18 -3.99 5.53
CA VAL A 591 -7.38 -2.83 5.96
C VAL A 591 -5.97 -2.88 5.38
N ASP A 592 -5.38 -1.72 5.13
CA ASP A 592 -3.98 -1.56 4.71
C ASP A 592 -3.10 -1.08 5.85
N THR A 593 -1.90 -1.65 5.99
CA THR A 593 -0.82 -1.14 6.85
C THR A 593 -0.13 0.08 6.24
N GLU A 594 0.68 0.80 7.03
CA GLU A 594 1.61 1.83 6.53
C GLU A 594 2.60 1.30 5.46
N ASP A 595 2.85 -0.02 5.43
CA ASP A 595 3.72 -0.71 4.47
C ASP A 595 2.96 -1.30 3.26
N ASN A 596 1.63 -1.04 3.14
CA ASN A 596 0.73 -1.53 2.07
C ASN A 596 0.58 -3.08 2.03
N ASP A 597 0.75 -3.76 3.17
CA ASP A 597 0.21 -5.13 3.34
C ASP A 597 -1.30 -5.04 3.60
N ILE A 598 -2.10 -5.87 2.92
CA ILE A 598 -3.54 -6.00 3.21
C ILE A 598 -3.74 -7.01 4.33
N LEU A 599 -4.44 -6.61 5.38
CA LEU A 599 -4.84 -7.47 6.48
C LEU A 599 -6.35 -7.67 6.48
N ILE A 600 -6.78 -8.90 6.73
CA ILE A 600 -8.18 -9.24 6.95
C ILE A 600 -8.48 -9.02 8.43
N LYS A 601 -9.17 -7.92 8.73
CA LYS A 601 -9.63 -7.56 10.06
C LYS A 601 -10.90 -8.35 10.37
N THR A 602 -10.76 -9.55 10.93
CA THR A 602 -11.92 -10.36 11.31
C THR A 602 -12.44 -9.95 12.69
N ILE A 603 -13.76 -9.82 12.82
CA ILE A 603 -14.42 -9.56 14.10
C ILE A 603 -14.89 -10.90 14.65
N ASN A 604 -14.36 -11.31 15.80
CA ASN A 604 -14.89 -12.50 16.48
C ASN A 604 -16.13 -12.13 17.29
N GLY A 605 -17.26 -12.75 16.97
CA GLY A 605 -18.56 -12.51 17.61
C GLY A 605 -19.05 -11.06 17.51
N ASN A 606 -19.76 -10.61 18.53
CA ASN A 606 -20.40 -9.29 18.58
C ASN A 606 -19.42 -8.17 18.99
N ASN A 607 -18.32 -8.01 18.24
CA ASN A 607 -17.21 -7.08 18.50
C ASN A 607 -16.32 -7.50 19.69
N GLU A 608 -16.02 -8.79 19.86
CA GLU A 608 -15.32 -9.27 21.07
C GLU A 608 -13.78 -9.30 20.90
N VAL A 609 -13.25 -9.72 19.75
CA VAL A 609 -11.80 -9.64 19.43
C VAL A 609 -11.62 -9.12 18.00
N ILE A 610 -10.62 -8.24 17.82
CA ILE A 610 -10.12 -7.79 16.51
C ILE A 610 -8.88 -8.61 16.20
N ILE A 611 -8.94 -9.48 15.20
CA ILE A 611 -7.80 -10.29 14.73
C ILE A 611 -7.45 -9.82 13.32
N TYR A 612 -6.17 -9.54 13.09
CA TYR A 612 -5.66 -9.21 11.77
C TYR A 612 -4.94 -10.42 11.19
N HIS A 613 -5.54 -11.09 10.22
CA HIS A 613 -4.82 -12.10 9.46
C HIS A 613 -4.07 -11.38 8.34
N PRO A 614 -2.75 -11.56 8.19
CA PRO A 614 -2.12 -11.21 6.93
C PRO A 614 -2.76 -12.10 5.85
N ALA A 615 -3.32 -11.48 4.83
CA ALA A 615 -3.47 -12.18 3.57
C ALA A 615 -2.04 -12.41 3.04
N ASP A 616 -1.73 -13.62 2.56
CA ASP A 616 -0.35 -14.01 2.22
C ASP A 616 0.07 -13.41 0.86
N LEU A 617 0.26 -12.09 0.87
CA LEU A 617 0.50 -11.23 -0.30
C LEU A 617 1.98 -10.85 -0.47
N ASN A 618 2.81 -11.15 0.54
CA ASN A 618 4.20 -10.76 0.56
C ASN A 618 5.10 -11.75 -0.21
N THR A 619 4.90 -11.82 -1.52
CA THR A 619 6.01 -11.90 -2.50
C THR A 619 5.52 -11.54 -3.91
N THR A 620 5.29 -10.24 -4.13
CA THR A 620 5.06 -9.59 -5.44
C THR A 620 3.72 -9.91 -6.13
N TYR A 621 3.12 -11.07 -5.89
CA TYR A 621 2.05 -11.65 -6.71
C TYR A 621 0.96 -12.34 -5.85
N ASN A 622 -0.10 -12.83 -6.51
CA ASN A 622 -1.13 -13.75 -5.97
C ASN A 622 -2.31 -13.15 -5.17
N VAL A 623 -2.85 -12.01 -5.62
CA VAL A 623 -4.30 -12.05 -5.87
C VAL A 623 -4.44 -12.70 -7.24
N ASN A 624 -4.98 -13.91 -7.30
CA ASN A 624 -5.20 -14.64 -8.56
C ASN A 624 -6.49 -14.15 -9.21
N VAL A 625 -6.47 -12.92 -9.76
CA VAL A 625 -7.65 -12.33 -10.40
C VAL A 625 -7.83 -12.97 -11.77
N ARG A 626 -8.48 -14.14 -11.81
CA ARG A 626 -8.90 -14.74 -13.08
C ARG A 626 -9.95 -13.80 -13.68
N THR A 627 -9.65 -13.26 -14.85
CA THR A 627 -10.44 -12.17 -15.45
C THR A 627 -10.95 -12.63 -16.81
N ASP A 628 -12.22 -13.04 -16.87
CA ASP A 628 -12.84 -13.47 -18.11
C ASP A 628 -13.80 -12.40 -18.65
N ALA A 629 -13.53 -11.94 -19.88
CA ALA A 629 -14.29 -10.92 -20.58
C ALA A 629 -15.40 -11.47 -21.49
N ASN A 630 -15.50 -12.80 -21.61
CA ASN A 630 -16.52 -13.54 -22.36
C ASN A 630 -17.37 -14.48 -21.47
N GLY A 631 -16.90 -14.75 -20.25
CA GLY A 631 -17.46 -15.67 -19.26
C GLY A 631 -16.74 -17.03 -19.28
N PHE A 632 -16.45 -17.59 -18.09
CA PHE A 632 -15.70 -18.84 -17.91
C PHE A 632 -16.44 -20.08 -18.41
N ASP A 633 -16.47 -20.28 -19.73
CA ASP A 633 -17.05 -21.46 -20.39
C ASP A 633 -16.17 -22.71 -20.13
N ASN A 634 -16.41 -23.37 -18.99
CA ASN A 634 -15.94 -24.74 -18.73
C ASN A 634 -16.88 -25.83 -19.31
N ASP A 635 -17.96 -25.41 -19.98
CA ASP A 635 -18.85 -26.23 -20.81
C ASP A 635 -19.21 -25.49 -22.10
N ASP A 636 -19.01 -26.14 -23.24
CA ASP A 636 -19.18 -25.64 -24.62
C ASP A 636 -20.68 -25.47 -24.99
N SER A 637 -21.47 -24.76 -24.15
CA SER A 637 -22.92 -24.71 -24.33
C SER A 637 -23.70 -23.46 -23.87
N VAL A 638 -23.21 -22.63 -22.93
CA VAL A 638 -23.97 -21.43 -22.48
C VAL A 638 -23.11 -20.20 -22.12
N SER A 639 -22.44 -19.61 -23.12
CA SER A 639 -22.08 -18.19 -23.05
C SER A 639 -23.35 -17.34 -22.87
N ASP A 640 -23.55 -16.78 -21.67
CA ASP A 640 -24.54 -15.71 -21.44
C ASP A 640 -23.96 -14.31 -21.71
N GLY A 641 -22.63 -14.23 -21.87
CA GLY A 641 -21.89 -13.04 -22.24
C GLY A 641 -21.65 -12.05 -21.10
N THR A 642 -21.82 -12.47 -19.83
CA THR A 642 -21.48 -11.66 -18.66
C THR A 642 -20.01 -11.88 -18.28
N PRO A 643 -19.15 -10.84 -18.32
CA PRO A 643 -17.78 -10.93 -17.81
C PRO A 643 -17.78 -11.38 -16.35
N HIS A 644 -16.79 -12.21 -15.98
CA HIS A 644 -16.68 -12.76 -14.64
C HIS A 644 -15.26 -12.62 -14.12
N THR A 645 -15.13 -11.97 -12.96
CA THR A 645 -13.85 -11.80 -12.27
C THR A 645 -13.91 -12.52 -10.95
N VAL A 646 -13.03 -13.51 -10.75
CA VAL A 646 -12.93 -14.29 -9.52
C VAL A 646 -11.66 -13.92 -8.77
N ILE A 647 -11.80 -13.68 -7.48
CA ILE A 647 -10.72 -13.34 -6.55
C ILE A 647 -10.67 -14.42 -5.46
N ASP A 648 -9.61 -15.21 -5.46
CA ASP A 648 -9.33 -16.16 -4.38
C ASP A 648 -8.49 -15.46 -3.29
N ILE A 649 -8.99 -15.39 -2.05
CA ILE A 649 -8.30 -14.85 -0.86
C ILE A 649 -8.12 -15.96 0.18
N THR A 650 -6.98 -15.98 0.86
CA THR A 650 -6.67 -16.97 1.92
C THR A 650 -6.02 -16.28 3.12
N GLU A 651 -6.42 -16.65 4.34
CA GLU A 651 -5.70 -16.25 5.57
C GLU A 651 -4.36 -17.03 5.67
N ASP A 652 -3.21 -16.36 5.86
CA ASP A 652 -2.05 -17.07 6.44
C ASP A 652 -2.45 -17.54 7.85
N ALA A 653 -2.01 -18.74 8.22
CA ALA A 653 -2.31 -19.40 9.50
C ALA A 653 -1.57 -18.76 10.71
N ARG A 654 -1.30 -17.45 10.63
CA ARG A 654 -0.62 -16.64 11.64
C ARG A 654 -1.46 -15.42 11.98
N GLU A 655 -2.21 -15.52 13.08
CA GLU A 655 -2.83 -14.33 13.66
C GLU A 655 -1.78 -13.24 13.94
N ILE A 656 -1.97 -12.06 13.35
CA ILE A 656 -1.25 -10.84 13.72
C ILE A 656 -2.22 -9.94 14.49
N ARG A 657 -1.65 -9.12 15.37
CA ARG A 657 -2.38 -8.05 16.06
C ARG A 657 -1.52 -6.80 15.93
N LEU A 658 -2.14 -5.68 15.56
CA LEU A 658 -1.48 -4.38 15.44
C LEU A 658 -1.96 -3.48 16.57
N LYS A 659 -1.03 -2.86 17.30
CA LYS A 659 -1.30 -1.93 18.39
C LYS A 659 -1.81 -0.61 17.83
N GLN A 660 -3.06 -0.27 18.14
CA GLN A 660 -3.66 0.99 17.72
C GLN A 660 -4.30 1.76 18.88
N PRO A 661 -4.06 3.07 19.01
CA PRO A 661 -3.04 3.86 18.31
C PRO A 661 -1.64 3.65 18.91
N LYS A 662 -0.58 4.09 18.21
CA LYS A 662 0.84 4.03 18.64
C LYS A 662 1.16 4.48 20.08
N ASN A 663 0.29 5.27 20.73
CA ASN A 663 0.35 5.56 22.17
C ASN A 663 -1.03 5.37 22.82
N PRO A 664 -1.44 4.13 23.17
CA PRO A 664 -2.83 3.83 23.53
C PRO A 664 -3.26 4.52 24.84
N LEU A 665 -2.36 4.61 25.83
CA LEU A 665 -2.61 5.36 27.07
C LEU A 665 -2.84 6.87 26.82
N THR A 666 -2.22 7.44 25.79
CA THR A 666 -2.40 8.87 25.45
C THR A 666 -3.75 9.14 24.80
N ALA A 667 -4.25 8.22 23.97
CA ALA A 667 -5.61 8.30 23.43
C ALA A 667 -6.67 8.19 24.54
N LEU A 668 -6.50 7.26 25.49
CA LEU A 668 -7.38 7.16 26.66
C LEU A 668 -7.31 8.39 27.57
N ASP A 669 -6.12 8.95 27.79
CA ASP A 669 -5.96 10.20 28.56
C ASP A 669 -6.63 11.40 27.86
N GLN A 670 -6.69 11.41 26.52
CA GLN A 670 -7.45 12.40 25.74
C GLN A 670 -8.97 12.18 25.86
N ALA A 671 -9.46 10.94 25.67
CA ALA A 671 -10.87 10.60 25.80
C ALA A 671 -11.43 10.89 27.21
N ILE A 672 -10.68 10.54 28.26
CA ILE A 672 -11.02 10.89 29.65
C ILE A 672 -11.04 12.41 29.82
N GLY A 673 -10.06 13.14 29.26
CA GLY A 673 -10.01 14.60 29.28
C GLY A 673 -11.21 15.28 28.59
N MET A 674 -11.71 14.70 27.48
CA MET A 674 -12.92 15.19 26.80
C MET A 674 -14.17 15.01 27.68
N VAL A 675 -14.32 13.83 28.30
CA VAL A 675 -15.41 13.54 29.24
C VAL A 675 -15.35 14.47 30.45
N ASP A 676 -14.22 14.57 31.14
CA ASP A 676 -14.06 15.43 32.32
C ASP A 676 -14.28 16.92 31.99
N SER A 677 -13.89 17.37 30.79
CA SER A 677 -14.18 18.72 30.32
C SER A 677 -15.68 18.99 30.17
N LYS A 678 -16.43 18.07 29.56
CA LYS A 678 -17.89 18.18 29.43
C LYS A 678 -18.56 18.14 30.80
N ARG A 679 -18.20 17.19 31.66
CA ARG A 679 -18.71 17.07 33.05
C ARG A 679 -18.50 18.35 33.86
N SER A 680 -17.31 18.95 33.77
CA SER A 680 -17.00 20.23 34.41
C SER A 680 -17.90 21.37 33.89
N HIS A 681 -18.23 21.36 32.59
CA HIS A 681 -19.17 22.31 31.99
C HIS A 681 -20.62 22.08 32.45
N LEU A 682 -21.09 20.82 32.53
CA LEU A 682 -22.44 20.49 33.01
C LEU A 682 -22.61 20.93 34.48
N GLY A 683 -21.66 20.61 35.35
CA GLY A 683 -21.67 21.05 36.74
C GLY A 683 -21.64 22.58 36.89
N ALA A 684 -20.95 23.30 35.99
CA ALA A 684 -20.99 24.76 35.96
C ALA A 684 -22.36 25.32 35.53
N LEU A 685 -23.07 24.65 34.60
CA LEU A 685 -24.44 24.99 34.23
C LEU A 685 -25.45 24.65 35.33
N GLU A 686 -25.30 23.52 36.02
CA GLU A 686 -26.14 23.12 37.16
C GLU A 686 -26.06 24.17 38.29
N ASN A 687 -24.85 24.63 38.64
CA ASN A 687 -24.67 25.71 39.62
C ASN A 687 -25.33 27.02 39.19
N ARG A 688 -25.38 27.33 37.88
CA ARG A 688 -26.08 28.50 37.34
C ARG A 688 -27.60 28.34 37.40
N LEU A 689 -28.13 27.17 37.06
CA LEU A 689 -29.58 26.88 37.16
C LEU A 689 -30.08 26.89 38.60
N ASN A 690 -29.31 26.36 39.56
CA ASN A 690 -29.65 26.47 40.99
C ASN A 690 -29.76 27.95 41.42
N SER A 691 -28.79 28.79 41.03
CA SER A 691 -28.84 30.23 41.32
C SER A 691 -30.02 30.95 40.64
N VAL A 692 -30.42 30.53 39.44
CA VAL A 692 -31.64 31.00 38.75
C VAL A 692 -32.91 30.59 39.51
N ALA A 693 -32.97 29.36 40.02
CA ALA A 693 -34.11 28.86 40.78
C ALA A 693 -34.28 29.61 42.12
N GLU A 694 -33.20 29.76 42.90
CA GLU A 694 -33.18 30.56 44.14
C GLU A 694 -33.56 32.03 43.89
N SER A 695 -33.07 32.62 42.79
CA SER A 695 -33.39 33.98 42.41
C SER A 695 -34.86 34.15 42.02
N SER A 696 -35.43 33.16 41.33
CA SER A 696 -36.84 33.15 40.92
C SER A 696 -37.78 32.97 42.11
N GLU A 697 -37.50 32.06 43.05
CA GLU A 697 -38.24 31.90 44.31
C GLU A 697 -38.19 33.20 45.15
N THR A 698 -37.02 33.83 45.19
CA THR A 698 -36.81 35.12 45.85
C THR A 698 -37.65 36.23 45.20
N ALA A 699 -37.68 36.29 43.86
CA ALA A 699 -38.47 37.24 43.10
C ALA A 699 -39.97 36.99 43.28
N GLU A 700 -40.43 35.74 43.25
CA GLU A 700 -41.82 35.36 43.49
C GLU A 700 -42.27 35.79 44.89
N THR A 701 -41.47 35.49 45.93
CA THR A 701 -41.75 35.88 47.31
C THR A 701 -41.85 37.40 47.47
N GLN A 702 -40.97 38.16 46.83
CA GLN A 702 -41.00 39.63 46.85
C GLN A 702 -42.21 40.21 46.09
N LEU A 703 -42.51 39.69 44.91
CA LEU A 703 -43.64 40.10 44.07
C LEU A 703 -44.99 39.73 44.69
N SER A 704 -45.11 38.54 45.26
CA SER A 704 -46.28 38.08 46.02
C SER A 704 -46.51 38.98 47.25
N SER A 705 -45.44 39.32 47.99
CA SER A 705 -45.49 40.28 49.09
C SER A 705 -45.86 41.70 48.64
N ALA A 706 -45.42 42.13 47.46
CA ALA A 706 -45.76 43.44 46.89
C ALA A 706 -47.21 43.50 46.39
N ARG A 707 -47.66 42.44 45.72
CA ARG A 707 -49.04 42.20 45.29
C ARG A 707 -49.98 42.21 46.47
N SER A 708 -49.66 41.49 47.55
CA SER A 708 -50.43 41.48 48.80
C SER A 708 -50.67 42.89 49.35
N ARG A 709 -49.61 43.70 49.47
CA ARG A 709 -49.70 45.11 49.93
C ARG A 709 -50.56 46.02 49.04
N ILE A 710 -50.84 45.63 47.80
CA ILE A 710 -51.68 46.38 46.85
C ILE A 710 -53.10 45.82 46.80
N MET A 711 -53.24 44.50 46.76
CA MET A 711 -54.48 43.79 46.43
C MET A 711 -55.26 43.31 47.65
N ASP A 712 -54.61 43.00 48.77
CA ASP A 712 -55.26 42.33 49.91
C ASP A 712 -55.95 43.34 50.85
N ALA A 713 -57.00 42.89 51.54
CA ALA A 713 -57.76 43.70 52.49
C ALA A 713 -57.17 43.63 53.90
N ASP A 714 -56.94 44.79 54.54
CA ASP A 714 -56.73 44.85 55.98
C ASP A 714 -58.04 44.44 56.68
N TYR A 715 -58.05 43.20 57.18
CA TYR A 715 -59.22 42.58 57.78
C TYR A 715 -59.68 43.30 59.06
N ALA A 716 -58.77 43.97 59.79
CA ALA A 716 -59.11 44.73 60.98
C ALA A 716 -59.73 46.09 60.62
N ALA A 717 -59.14 46.80 59.65
CA ALA A 717 -59.70 48.05 59.14
C ALA A 717 -61.06 47.84 58.47
N GLU A 718 -61.23 46.79 57.67
CA GLU A 718 -62.47 46.58 56.93
C GLU A 718 -63.58 45.96 57.82
N THR A 719 -63.23 45.19 58.85
CA THR A 719 -64.18 44.82 59.93
C THR A 719 -64.64 46.07 60.70
N ALA A 720 -63.75 47.03 60.96
CA ALA A 720 -64.11 48.30 61.59
C ALA A 720 -65.01 49.16 60.67
N ASN A 721 -64.73 49.22 59.36
CA ASN A 721 -65.57 49.91 58.37
C ASN A 721 -66.96 49.26 58.23
N LEU A 722 -67.05 47.93 58.25
CA LEU A 722 -68.32 47.21 58.28
C LEU A 722 -69.10 47.52 59.57
N THR A 723 -68.45 47.46 60.73
CA THR A 723 -69.06 47.77 62.04
C THR A 723 -69.56 49.21 62.11
N LYS A 724 -68.74 50.18 61.67
CA LYS A 724 -69.12 51.59 61.49
C LYS A 724 -70.36 51.73 60.59
N SER A 725 -70.39 51.03 59.45
CA SER A 725 -71.49 51.07 58.49
C SER A 725 -72.79 50.52 59.07
N GLN A 726 -72.72 49.41 59.84
CA GLN A 726 -73.88 48.85 60.56
C GLN A 726 -74.40 49.82 61.63
N ILE A 727 -73.52 50.45 62.41
CA ILE A 727 -73.89 51.48 63.40
C ILE A 727 -74.55 52.68 62.72
N LEU A 728 -73.99 53.16 61.60
CA LEU A 728 -74.56 54.26 60.80
C LEU A 728 -75.91 53.88 60.16
N GLN A 729 -76.13 52.62 59.78
CA GLN A 729 -77.42 52.14 59.31
C GLN A 729 -78.48 52.14 60.43
N GLN A 730 -78.12 51.72 61.65
CA GLN A 730 -79.01 51.74 62.82
C GLN A 730 -79.32 53.17 63.30
N ALA A 731 -78.29 54.03 63.36
CA ALA A 731 -78.46 55.46 63.66
C ALA A 731 -79.27 56.17 62.57
N GLY A 732 -79.02 55.85 61.29
CA GLY A 732 -79.76 56.38 60.14
C GLY A 732 -81.24 56.00 60.15
N ASN A 733 -81.59 54.75 60.52
CA ASN A 733 -82.98 54.35 60.75
C ASN A 733 -83.63 55.16 61.88
N SER A 734 -82.93 55.33 63.00
CA SER A 734 -83.42 56.10 64.16
C SER A 734 -83.63 57.58 63.82
N MET A 735 -82.68 58.20 63.11
CA MET A 735 -82.78 59.58 62.65
C MET A 735 -83.85 59.76 61.57
N LEU A 736 -84.03 58.79 60.66
CA LEU A 736 -85.11 58.83 59.67
C LEU A 736 -86.49 58.77 60.34
N ALA A 737 -86.65 57.95 61.39
CA ALA A 737 -87.87 57.92 62.19
C ALA A 737 -88.12 59.27 62.89
N GLN A 738 -87.13 59.82 63.58
CA GLN A 738 -87.23 61.08 64.31
C GLN A 738 -87.42 62.30 63.38
N ALA A 739 -86.75 62.32 62.22
CA ALA A 739 -86.92 63.37 61.21
C ALA A 739 -88.31 63.36 60.57
N ASN A 740 -89.02 62.22 60.54
CA ASN A 740 -90.39 62.13 60.05
C ASN A 740 -91.45 62.47 61.12
N GLN A 741 -91.12 62.37 62.41
CA GLN A 741 -92.02 62.82 63.49
C GLN A 741 -92.28 64.33 63.44
N LEU A 742 -91.29 65.16 63.05
CA LEU A 742 -91.45 66.62 62.98
C LEU A 742 -92.54 67.06 61.98
N PRO A 743 -92.52 66.62 60.69
CA PRO A 743 -93.63 66.87 59.78
C PRO A 743 -94.94 66.21 60.20
N GLN A 744 -94.92 64.98 60.75
CA GLN A 744 -96.13 64.30 61.20
C GLN A 744 -96.84 65.06 62.34
N ASN A 745 -96.08 65.58 63.31
CA ASN A 745 -96.61 66.43 64.38
C ASN A 745 -97.13 67.76 63.83
N ALA A 746 -96.48 68.36 62.82
CA ALA A 746 -96.97 69.56 62.17
C ALA A 746 -98.27 69.33 61.36
N LEU A 747 -98.39 68.20 60.67
CA LEU A 747 -99.61 67.77 59.96
C LEU A 747 -100.75 67.44 60.93
N SER A 748 -100.45 66.79 62.06
CA SER A 748 -101.39 66.52 63.17
C SER A 748 -101.96 67.80 63.79
N LEU A 749 -101.25 68.94 63.67
CA LEU A 749 -101.68 70.26 64.13
C LEU A 749 -102.31 71.12 63.01
N LEU A 750 -102.53 70.56 61.82
CA LEU A 750 -103.02 71.25 60.61
C LEU A 750 -104.19 70.52 59.90
N GLY A 751 -104.70 69.42 60.48
CA GLY A 751 -105.84 68.63 60.00
C GLY A 751 -107.07 68.74 60.89
#